data_AF-A0A8H6UW45-F1
#
_entry.id   AF-A0A8H6UW45-F1
#
_cell.length_a   1.000
_cell.length_b   1.000
_cell.length_c   1.000
_cell.angle_alpha   90.00
_cell.angle_beta   90.00
_cell.angle_gamma   90.00
#
_symmetry.space_group_name_H-M   'P 1'
#
loop_
_entity.id
_entity.type
_entity.pdbx_description
1 polymer ?
#
loop_
_entity_poly.entity_id
_entity_poly.type
_entity_poly.pdbx_seq_one_letter_code
_entity_poly.pdbx_strand_id
1 'polypeptide(L)'
;MAPVLVLISALLAITSAASRSLQQQPDQEAATCNCFCYMVDKPGKPPCEVFFGGLTNHAECLSTCFNFRDRQGNSDHTALPARIAGALTNVVVGLSVHHVRADWIVIMTTIPCALASLLMAVAQPRWSYWACAFLANFLNPIGADGIFIVSNLLITSMFPPKTQGVAGGVFNTISQTGKSVGLALTALVANQVTPDSSYGDKLSPRALLVGYHAAFWFCVALCPDELGDQCLGVEENREVVGRDEIVRVVSILPHDTRIAEQDPLSSKQGTVPLFGVRLNGEGNPSHKSSKTLIGSYVSSRLKYQSHHEHSNGQSKSLDVIAYDEVSQISVTARLSVYPGIPVLRSTATICNKSQKDVVVDQLSSLIFREAQRRDESLPSVGLDDIGLSELPVHHEASMAHHAISNRGTFSSGTHLPVGLLKKNDSSETWLWQIESNASWRWELGDFQENVYLALGGPTNKDHWKHRLPPGQSFTSIPVALCHVSAPPDNAFAALTECRRRIRRPHKDNEDLGVIFNDYINCLMGDPTKEKIMALVDPAVKLGAQFFVIDCGWYADDSGWWDDVGVWEPSTKRFPKGLESLLDHIRNKGLTPGLWIEPEVVGVRSVVADMLPADAFFQENGRRIVEKGRYQLDYRHPAVIQRMNKVIDNLVLEYQVGYFKFDYNIEVVQGTDINAFSPADGQLGHNRAYHKWVGKLYDRFPDLVIESCSSGGQRMDYALLAVHSLQSTSDQQDPVRYAAIAASAPTAVAPEQSASWAYPQPDWDDEMNSMTIINSLLGRVHLSGRIDLLSSQQLDLVASGMLVYKELRSDLTSGLPFWPLGLPKWHDSWVALGITAANGVRYLAVWRRSGSNTLSLPIPTLKGRDVEAKLLYPERFEAHTHWDSDKGTFSVRLPFAACARLSDSRRRWNFERYIGRFHVASVWHFGMVITGYRLPLPF
;
A
#
# COMPACT_ATOMS: atom_id res chain seq x y z
N MET A 1 -14.84 -27.59 52.15
CA MET A 1 -14.53 -27.00 50.82
C MET A 1 -15.03 -27.85 49.65
N ALA A 2 -14.86 -29.18 49.63
CA ALA A 2 -15.37 -30.03 48.53
C ALA A 2 -16.90 -29.96 48.24
N PRO A 3 -17.82 -29.91 49.23
CA PRO A 3 -19.26 -29.82 48.93
C PRO A 3 -19.72 -28.45 48.41
N VAL A 4 -18.94 -27.39 48.66
CA VAL A 4 -19.22 -26.02 48.16
C VAL A 4 -18.89 -25.90 46.68
N LEU A 5 -17.77 -26.49 46.24
CA LEU A 5 -17.39 -26.56 44.83
C LEU A 5 -18.36 -27.42 44.00
N VAL A 6 -18.94 -28.47 44.59
CA VAL A 6 -20.00 -29.28 43.95
C VAL A 6 -21.29 -28.48 43.80
N LEU A 7 -21.65 -27.65 44.79
CA LEU A 7 -22.84 -26.79 44.71
C LEU A 7 -22.69 -25.67 43.66
N ILE A 8 -21.50 -25.05 43.57
CA ILE A 8 -21.18 -24.03 42.56
C ILE A 8 -21.19 -24.64 41.16
N SER A 9 -20.63 -25.84 41.00
CA SER A 9 -20.65 -26.57 39.73
C SER A 9 -22.08 -26.99 39.33
N ALA A 10 -22.92 -27.38 40.29
CA ALA A 10 -24.33 -27.69 40.05
C ALA A 10 -25.15 -26.44 39.66
N LEU A 11 -24.89 -25.29 40.29
CA LEU A 11 -25.54 -24.02 39.95
C LEU A 11 -25.13 -23.50 38.57
N LEU A 12 -23.85 -23.61 38.20
CA LEU A 12 -23.35 -23.30 36.84
C LEU A 12 -23.92 -24.26 35.78
N ALA A 13 -24.15 -25.52 36.13
CA ALA A 13 -24.80 -26.49 35.25
C ALA A 13 -26.31 -26.20 35.08
N ILE A 14 -26.99 -25.74 36.13
CA ILE A 14 -28.41 -25.36 36.08
C ILE A 14 -28.62 -24.08 35.26
N THR A 15 -27.73 -23.08 35.39
CA THR A 15 -27.79 -21.86 34.55
C THR A 15 -27.44 -22.16 33.09
N SER A 16 -26.51 -23.07 32.83
CA SER A 16 -26.22 -23.58 31.47
C SER A 16 -27.39 -24.36 30.87
N ALA A 17 -28.10 -25.17 31.67
CA ALA A 17 -29.24 -25.96 31.22
C ALA A 17 -30.47 -25.08 30.92
N ALA A 18 -30.72 -24.04 31.74
CA ALA A 18 -31.78 -23.06 31.49
C ALA A 18 -31.53 -22.23 30.21
N SER A 19 -30.26 -21.91 29.92
CA SER A 19 -29.85 -21.26 28.67
C SER A 19 -30.16 -22.13 27.43
N ARG A 20 -30.02 -23.46 27.53
CA ARG A 20 -30.30 -24.37 26.42
C ARG A 20 -31.79 -24.66 26.21
N SER A 21 -32.61 -24.65 27.26
CA SER A 21 -34.06 -24.87 27.12
C SER A 21 -34.81 -23.67 26.53
N LEU A 22 -34.28 -22.45 26.69
CA LEU A 22 -34.90 -21.22 26.18
C LEU A 22 -34.58 -20.92 24.69
N GLN A 23 -33.66 -21.67 24.06
CA GLN A 23 -33.32 -21.51 22.63
C GLN A 23 -34.36 -22.12 21.66
N GLN A 24 -35.48 -22.68 22.14
CA GLN A 24 -36.44 -23.44 21.33
C GLN A 24 -37.84 -22.79 21.15
N GLN A 25 -38.05 -21.51 21.46
CA GLN A 25 -39.36 -20.84 21.28
C GLN A 25 -39.30 -19.51 20.48
N PRO A 26 -40.39 -19.09 19.80
CA PRO A 26 -40.31 -18.08 18.74
C PRO A 26 -40.33 -16.61 19.20
N ASP A 27 -39.54 -15.82 18.46
CA ASP A 27 -39.49 -14.37 18.15
C ASP A 27 -39.55 -13.29 19.24
N GLN A 28 -40.21 -13.46 20.39
CA GLN A 28 -40.15 -12.46 21.48
C GLN A 28 -39.14 -12.82 22.58
N GLU A 29 -38.92 -14.12 22.85
CA GLU A 29 -37.95 -14.57 23.85
C GLU A 29 -36.50 -14.59 23.34
N ALA A 30 -36.31 -14.60 22.01
CA ALA A 30 -34.99 -14.54 21.37
C ALA A 30 -34.24 -13.24 21.71
N ALA A 31 -34.95 -12.12 21.89
CA ALA A 31 -34.35 -10.86 22.33
C ALA A 31 -33.82 -10.96 23.77
N THR A 32 -34.56 -11.61 24.66
CA THR A 32 -34.19 -11.83 26.06
C THR A 32 -33.00 -12.79 26.17
N CYS A 33 -33.01 -13.88 25.40
CA CYS A 33 -31.92 -14.86 25.34
C CYS A 33 -30.65 -14.25 24.74
N ASN A 34 -30.77 -13.44 23.67
CA ASN A 34 -29.63 -12.70 23.10
C ASN A 34 -29.08 -11.64 24.07
N CYS A 35 -29.94 -10.93 24.80
CA CYS A 35 -29.48 -10.01 25.85
C CYS A 35 -28.73 -10.74 26.96
N PHE A 36 -29.21 -11.93 27.36
CA PHE A 36 -28.55 -12.75 28.38
C PHE A 36 -27.18 -13.27 27.91
N CYS A 37 -27.10 -13.88 26.73
CA CYS A 37 -25.82 -14.35 26.18
C CYS A 37 -24.84 -13.17 25.94
N TYR A 38 -25.32 -12.04 25.44
CA TYR A 38 -24.50 -10.84 25.23
C TYR A 38 -23.96 -10.23 26.53
N MET A 39 -24.68 -10.35 27.65
CA MET A 39 -24.20 -9.94 28.97
C MET A 39 -23.15 -10.88 29.56
N VAL A 40 -23.13 -12.15 29.15
CA VAL A 40 -22.19 -13.17 29.64
C VAL A 40 -20.89 -13.22 28.81
N ASP A 41 -20.94 -12.92 27.51
CA ASP A 41 -19.80 -13.03 26.58
C ASP A 41 -18.88 -11.78 26.50
N LYS A 42 -19.20 -10.67 27.18
CA LYS A 42 -18.39 -9.45 27.17
C LYS A 42 -17.32 -9.44 28.28
N PRO A 43 -16.09 -8.96 28.02
CA PRO A 43 -15.09 -8.77 29.08
C PRO A 43 -15.57 -7.68 30.06
N GLY A 44 -15.68 -8.03 31.35
CA GLY A 44 -16.09 -7.10 32.41
C GLY A 44 -17.16 -7.61 33.40
N LYS A 45 -17.35 -8.93 33.56
CA LYS A 45 -18.12 -9.65 34.63
C LYS A 45 -19.42 -9.03 35.22
N PRO A 46 -20.31 -8.27 34.53
CA PRO A 46 -21.43 -7.62 35.22
C PRO A 46 -22.47 -8.60 35.82
N PRO A 47 -22.84 -9.72 35.17
CA PRO A 47 -23.81 -10.67 35.73
C PRO A 47 -23.37 -11.35 37.03
N CYS A 48 -22.07 -11.61 37.18
CA CYS A 48 -21.54 -12.24 38.40
C CYS A 48 -21.64 -11.26 39.56
N GLU A 49 -21.20 -10.02 39.40
CA GLU A 49 -21.27 -8.98 40.44
C GLU A 49 -22.71 -8.69 40.86
N VAL A 50 -23.66 -8.71 39.92
CA VAL A 50 -25.08 -8.50 40.21
C VAL A 50 -25.70 -9.70 40.94
N PHE A 51 -25.27 -10.92 40.60
CA PHE A 51 -25.70 -12.13 41.29
C PHE A 51 -25.14 -12.19 42.72
N PHE A 52 -23.85 -11.89 42.90
CA PHE A 52 -23.19 -11.85 44.22
C PHE A 52 -23.67 -10.67 45.08
N GLY A 53 -23.89 -9.48 44.48
CA GLY A 53 -24.53 -8.35 45.17
C GLY A 53 -25.98 -8.64 45.58
N GLY A 54 -26.72 -9.43 44.79
CA GLY A 54 -28.00 -9.99 45.20
C GLY A 54 -27.84 -10.97 46.37
N LEU A 55 -26.83 -11.84 46.28
CA LEU A 55 -26.47 -12.82 47.30
C LEU A 55 -25.99 -12.18 48.60
N THR A 56 -25.46 -10.96 48.65
CA THR A 56 -25.08 -10.30 49.92
C THR A 56 -26.25 -9.51 50.52
N ASN A 57 -27.18 -9.03 49.70
CA ASN A 57 -28.32 -8.21 50.13
C ASN A 57 -29.28 -8.92 51.12
N HIS A 58 -29.40 -10.26 51.11
CA HIS A 58 -30.28 -10.96 52.06
C HIS A 58 -29.84 -10.84 53.54
N ALA A 59 -28.61 -10.37 53.80
CA ALA A 59 -28.17 -10.05 55.16
C ALA A 59 -29.10 -9.03 55.84
N GLU A 60 -29.83 -8.22 55.07
CA GLU A 60 -30.85 -7.28 55.55
C GLU A 60 -32.03 -8.03 56.19
N CYS A 61 -32.55 -9.04 55.50
CA CYS A 61 -33.64 -9.87 56.00
C CYS A 61 -33.24 -10.63 57.26
N LEU A 62 -32.01 -11.18 57.28
CA LEU A 62 -31.49 -11.93 58.42
C LEU A 62 -31.28 -11.02 59.65
N SER A 63 -30.73 -9.81 59.44
CA SER A 63 -30.53 -8.81 60.50
C SER A 63 -31.85 -8.32 61.09
N THR A 64 -32.88 -8.18 60.25
CA THR A 64 -34.23 -7.83 60.70
C THR A 64 -34.86 -8.95 61.54
N CYS A 65 -34.74 -10.22 61.11
CA CYS A 65 -35.21 -11.38 61.88
C CYS A 65 -34.47 -11.57 63.21
N PHE A 66 -33.16 -11.33 63.23
CA PHE A 66 -32.33 -11.36 64.43
C PHE A 66 -32.82 -10.36 65.48
N ASN A 67 -33.04 -9.11 65.07
CA ASN A 67 -33.49 -8.03 65.95
C ASN A 67 -34.94 -8.19 66.41
N PHE A 68 -35.81 -8.78 65.58
CA PHE A 68 -37.21 -9.05 65.91
C PHE A 68 -37.37 -10.08 67.04
N ARG A 69 -36.45 -11.05 67.15
CA ARG A 69 -36.51 -12.09 68.20
C ARG A 69 -35.89 -11.67 69.52
N ASP A 70 -34.93 -10.73 69.53
CA ASP A 70 -34.32 -10.20 70.75
C ASP A 70 -35.24 -9.22 71.50
N ARG A 71 -36.16 -8.55 70.79
CA ARG A 71 -37.19 -7.69 71.38
C ARG A 71 -38.58 -8.26 71.14
N GLN A 72 -39.17 -8.88 72.16
CA GLN A 72 -40.56 -9.36 72.18
C GLN A 72 -41.57 -8.24 71.79
N GLY A 73 -41.86 -8.08 70.50
CA GLY A 73 -43.12 -7.50 70.01
C GLY A 73 -43.17 -6.05 69.50
N ASN A 74 -42.07 -5.36 69.18
CA ASN A 74 -42.13 -4.04 68.51
C ASN A 74 -41.42 -4.06 67.14
N SER A 75 -42.18 -4.25 66.07
CA SER A 75 -41.68 -4.49 64.69
C SER A 75 -41.17 -3.27 63.95
N ASP A 76 -41.76 -2.09 64.18
CA ASP A 76 -41.69 -1.03 63.15
C ASP A 76 -40.50 -0.06 63.30
N HIS A 77 -39.95 0.09 64.51
CA HIS A 77 -38.87 1.06 64.76
C HIS A 77 -37.46 0.51 64.44
N THR A 78 -37.27 -0.80 64.36
CA THR A 78 -35.96 -1.44 64.16
C THR A 78 -35.53 -1.52 62.69
N ALA A 79 -36.47 -1.48 61.74
CA ALA A 79 -36.19 -1.48 60.30
C ALA A 79 -36.06 -0.06 59.69
N LEU A 80 -36.43 0.99 60.44
CA LEU A 80 -36.39 2.38 59.96
C LEU A 80 -34.97 2.86 59.54
N PRO A 81 -33.88 2.53 60.25
CA PRO A 81 -32.53 2.94 59.85
C PRO A 81 -32.10 2.40 58.49
N ALA A 82 -32.47 1.15 58.17
CA ALA A 82 -32.14 0.52 56.89
C ALA A 82 -32.83 1.25 55.72
N ARG A 83 -34.12 1.56 55.88
CA ARG A 83 -34.89 2.30 54.85
C ARG A 83 -34.34 3.70 54.61
N ILE A 84 -33.94 4.40 55.67
CA ILE A 84 -33.32 5.74 55.56
C ILE A 84 -31.96 5.64 54.85
N ALA A 85 -31.13 4.67 55.22
CA ALA A 85 -29.82 4.47 54.61
C ALA A 85 -29.92 4.10 53.12
N GLY A 86 -30.84 3.22 52.74
CA GLY A 86 -31.10 2.87 51.34
C GLY A 86 -31.57 4.08 50.53
N ALA A 87 -32.53 4.86 51.05
CA ALA A 87 -32.99 6.08 50.38
C ALA A 87 -31.86 7.10 50.16
N LEU A 88 -31.02 7.34 51.18
CA LEU A 88 -29.86 8.22 51.08
C LEU A 88 -28.83 7.70 50.08
N THR A 89 -28.54 6.40 50.10
CA THR A 89 -27.60 5.77 49.16
C THR A 89 -28.06 5.96 47.72
N ASN A 90 -29.35 5.76 47.45
CA ASN A 90 -29.90 5.92 46.11
C ASN A 90 -29.73 7.36 45.57
N VAL A 91 -29.95 8.37 46.42
CA VAL A 91 -29.75 9.78 46.06
C VAL A 91 -28.27 10.11 45.85
N VAL A 92 -27.40 9.70 46.78
CA VAL A 92 -25.97 10.02 46.73
C VAL A 92 -25.28 9.36 45.54
N VAL A 93 -25.54 8.07 45.30
CA VAL A 93 -24.97 7.34 44.17
C VAL A 93 -25.50 7.90 42.84
N GLY A 94 -26.80 8.19 42.74
CA GLY A 94 -27.40 8.82 41.56
C GLY A 94 -26.78 10.19 41.23
N LEU A 95 -26.46 11.00 42.24
CA LEU A 95 -25.76 12.29 42.06
C LEU A 95 -24.25 12.13 41.80
N SER A 96 -23.64 11.01 42.17
CA SER A 96 -22.18 10.83 42.07
C SER A 96 -21.74 10.07 40.82
N VAL A 97 -22.65 9.32 40.18
CA VAL A 97 -22.33 8.40 39.06
C VAL A 97 -21.73 9.07 37.83
N HIS A 98 -21.97 10.37 37.64
CA HIS A 98 -21.41 11.14 36.52
C HIS A 98 -20.09 11.86 36.88
N HIS A 99 -19.70 11.85 38.15
CA HIS A 99 -18.49 12.51 38.66
C HIS A 99 -17.41 11.54 39.12
N VAL A 100 -17.78 10.30 39.46
CA VAL A 100 -16.88 9.27 39.96
C VAL A 100 -17.01 8.04 39.07
N ARG A 101 -15.87 7.42 38.70
CA ARG A 101 -15.87 6.17 37.94
C ARG A 101 -16.63 5.07 38.70
N ALA A 102 -17.35 4.22 37.97
CA ALA A 102 -18.23 3.20 38.52
C ALA A 102 -17.51 2.19 39.44
N ASP A 103 -16.26 1.84 39.12
CA ASP A 103 -15.40 0.95 39.91
C ASP A 103 -15.19 1.47 41.34
N TRP A 104 -14.88 2.75 41.49
CA TRP A 104 -14.71 3.38 42.80
C TRP A 104 -16.01 3.47 43.60
N ILE A 105 -17.14 3.69 42.92
CA ILE A 105 -18.45 3.72 43.60
C ILE A 105 -18.76 2.34 44.18
N VAL A 106 -18.56 1.27 43.41
CA VAL A 106 -18.79 -0.11 43.86
C VAL A 106 -17.90 -0.48 45.05
N ILE A 107 -16.60 -0.14 45.00
CA ILE A 107 -15.68 -0.38 46.12
C ILE A 107 -16.14 0.38 47.38
N MET A 108 -16.49 1.66 47.24
CA MET A 108 -16.89 2.51 48.37
C MET A 108 -18.23 2.09 48.99
N THR A 109 -19.15 1.52 48.21
CA THR A 109 -20.43 1.02 48.74
C THR A 109 -20.33 -0.38 49.34
N THR A 110 -19.42 -1.23 48.85
CA THR A 110 -19.27 -2.63 49.32
C THR A 110 -18.60 -2.73 50.68
N ILE A 111 -17.65 -1.84 51.00
CA ILE A 111 -16.95 -1.79 52.31
C ILE A 111 -17.94 -1.67 53.50
N PRO A 112 -18.92 -0.73 53.50
CA PRO A 112 -19.99 -0.68 54.51
C PRO A 112 -20.77 -1.98 54.70
N CYS A 113 -21.08 -2.70 53.62
CA CYS A 113 -21.85 -3.95 53.67
C CYS A 113 -21.04 -5.08 54.32
N ALA A 114 -19.75 -5.19 53.98
CA ALA A 114 -18.83 -6.12 54.63
C ALA A 114 -18.69 -5.82 56.13
N LEU A 115 -18.60 -4.53 56.50
CA LEU A 115 -18.56 -4.10 57.89
C LEU A 115 -19.87 -4.42 58.64
N ALA A 116 -21.02 -4.26 58.00
CA ALA A 116 -22.32 -4.63 58.57
C ALA A 116 -22.41 -6.13 58.90
N SER A 117 -21.97 -6.97 57.95
CA SER A 117 -21.92 -8.43 58.13
C SER A 117 -20.95 -8.83 59.26
N LEU A 118 -19.80 -8.16 59.35
CA LEU A 118 -18.82 -8.38 60.42
C LEU A 118 -19.38 -8.01 61.79
N LEU A 119 -20.03 -6.84 61.91
CA LEU A 119 -20.68 -6.40 63.14
C LEU A 119 -21.71 -7.42 63.62
N MET A 120 -22.55 -7.94 62.72
CA MET A 120 -23.54 -8.96 63.06
C MET A 120 -22.94 -10.32 63.41
N ALA A 121 -21.77 -10.66 62.87
CA ALA A 121 -21.07 -11.91 63.18
C ALA A 121 -20.47 -11.94 64.61
N VAL A 122 -20.17 -10.76 65.17
CA VAL A 122 -19.58 -10.61 66.52
C VAL A 122 -20.56 -10.10 67.59
N ALA A 123 -21.80 -9.78 67.19
CA ALA A 123 -22.80 -9.19 68.06
C ALA A 123 -23.07 -10.06 69.29
N GLN A 124 -23.03 -9.47 70.49
CA GLN A 124 -23.36 -10.19 71.72
C GLN A 124 -24.72 -9.75 72.29
N PRO A 125 -25.50 -10.65 72.91
CA PRO A 125 -26.79 -10.30 73.53
C PRO A 125 -26.69 -9.30 74.69
N ARG A 126 -25.48 -9.06 75.21
CA ARG A 126 -25.22 -8.07 76.27
C ARG A 126 -25.05 -6.65 75.73
N TRP A 127 -24.88 -6.49 74.43
CA TRP A 127 -24.64 -5.20 73.81
C TRP A 127 -25.95 -4.46 73.58
N SER A 128 -25.92 -3.14 73.71
CA SER A 128 -27.10 -2.33 73.39
C SER A 128 -27.33 -2.33 71.88
N TYR A 129 -28.59 -2.22 71.47
CA TYR A 129 -28.97 -2.07 70.06
C TYR A 129 -28.12 -1.02 69.31
N TRP A 130 -27.83 0.10 69.96
CA TRP A 130 -27.05 1.20 69.40
C TRP A 130 -25.58 0.88 69.13
N ALA A 131 -25.00 -0.07 69.88
CA ALA A 131 -23.58 -0.40 69.77
C ALA A 131 -23.25 -1.22 68.52
N CYS A 132 -24.20 -2.00 68.01
CA CYS A 132 -23.91 -2.98 66.95
C CYS A 132 -25.07 -3.14 65.95
N ALA A 133 -26.25 -3.52 66.42
CA ALA A 133 -27.40 -3.81 65.55
C ALA A 133 -27.89 -2.58 64.76
N PHE A 134 -27.86 -1.38 65.35
CA PHE A 134 -28.19 -0.13 64.65
C PHE A 134 -27.22 0.15 63.52
N LEU A 135 -25.90 0.09 63.79
CA LEU A 135 -24.86 0.34 62.79
C LEU A 135 -24.91 -0.68 61.67
N ALA A 136 -25.10 -1.96 61.99
CA ALA A 136 -25.25 -3.00 60.98
C ALA A 136 -26.50 -2.77 60.10
N ASN A 137 -27.66 -2.49 60.69
CA ASN A 137 -28.88 -2.20 59.91
C ASN A 137 -28.75 -0.93 59.06
N PHE A 138 -27.97 0.07 59.49
CA PHE A 138 -27.74 1.28 58.72
C PHE A 138 -26.74 1.07 57.58
N LEU A 139 -25.66 0.31 57.79
CA LEU A 139 -24.61 0.13 56.80
C LEU A 139 -24.95 -0.91 55.74
N ASN A 140 -25.77 -1.91 56.08
CA ASN A 140 -26.04 -3.04 55.20
C ASN A 140 -26.67 -2.67 53.84
N PRO A 141 -27.67 -1.77 53.76
CA PRO A 141 -28.31 -1.42 52.47
C PRO A 141 -27.39 -0.65 51.51
N ILE A 142 -26.32 -0.02 52.02
CA ILE A 142 -25.45 0.87 51.23
C ILE A 142 -24.77 0.10 50.08
N GLY A 143 -24.29 -1.11 50.35
CA GLY A 143 -23.63 -1.94 49.33
C GLY A 143 -24.58 -2.39 48.25
N ALA A 144 -25.69 -3.02 48.64
CA ALA A 144 -26.63 -3.59 47.71
C ALA A 144 -27.32 -2.54 46.83
N ASP A 145 -27.73 -1.40 47.41
CA ASP A 145 -28.38 -0.32 46.66
C ASP A 145 -27.37 0.41 45.74
N GLY A 146 -26.12 0.59 46.20
CA GLY A 146 -25.05 1.17 45.39
C GLY A 146 -24.71 0.33 44.16
N ILE A 147 -24.50 -0.97 44.36
CA ILE A 147 -24.24 -1.92 43.27
C ILE A 147 -25.44 -1.99 42.32
N PHE A 148 -26.66 -2.00 42.85
CA PHE A 148 -27.87 -2.08 42.05
C PHE A 148 -27.99 -0.89 41.09
N ILE A 149 -27.76 0.34 41.56
CA ILE A 149 -27.84 1.55 40.71
C ILE A 149 -26.75 1.56 39.65
N VAL A 150 -25.50 1.34 40.05
CA VAL A 150 -24.35 1.40 39.13
C VAL A 150 -24.47 0.33 38.05
N SER A 151 -24.84 -0.89 38.43
CA SER A 151 -25.02 -2.00 37.50
C SER A 151 -26.19 -1.77 36.55
N ASN A 152 -27.33 -1.27 37.06
CA ASN A 152 -28.50 -1.00 36.23
C ASN A 152 -28.22 0.11 35.20
N LEU A 153 -27.50 1.17 35.58
CA LEU A 153 -27.08 2.24 34.66
C LEU A 153 -26.08 1.75 33.60
N LEU A 154 -25.04 1.02 34.02
CA LEU A 154 -24.06 0.44 33.11
C LEU A 154 -24.71 -0.49 32.09
N ILE A 155 -25.53 -1.44 32.55
CA ILE A 155 -26.21 -2.40 31.68
C ILE A 155 -27.13 -1.67 30.71
N THR A 156 -27.97 -0.75 31.19
CA THR A 156 -28.89 0.01 30.33
C THR A 156 -28.14 0.83 29.27
N SER A 157 -26.97 1.38 29.60
CA SER A 157 -26.14 2.15 28.65
C SER A 157 -25.49 1.30 27.54
N MET A 158 -25.33 -0.01 27.75
CA MET A 158 -24.72 -0.92 26.79
C MET A 158 -25.68 -1.38 25.68
N PHE A 159 -26.98 -1.13 25.83
CA PHE A 159 -28.01 -1.58 24.89
C PHE A 159 -28.69 -0.41 24.15
N PRO A 160 -29.07 -0.59 22.87
CA PRO A 160 -29.87 0.39 22.12
C PRO A 160 -31.20 0.73 22.81
N PRO A 161 -31.77 1.94 22.59
CA PRO A 161 -32.99 2.41 23.28
C PRO A 161 -34.18 1.44 23.22
N LYS A 162 -34.35 0.75 22.08
CA LYS A 162 -35.42 -0.23 21.85
C LYS A 162 -35.33 -1.51 22.69
N THR A 163 -34.17 -1.83 23.26
CA THR A 163 -33.90 -3.05 24.02
C THR A 163 -33.56 -2.79 25.49
N GLN A 164 -33.48 -1.53 25.91
CA GLN A 164 -33.15 -1.14 27.29
C GLN A 164 -34.13 -1.70 28.32
N GLY A 165 -35.43 -1.73 28.01
CA GLY A 165 -36.44 -2.34 28.89
C GLY A 165 -36.22 -3.85 29.11
N VAL A 166 -35.78 -4.58 28.07
CA VAL A 166 -35.49 -6.02 28.16
C VAL A 166 -34.21 -6.27 28.96
N ALA A 167 -33.17 -5.46 28.74
CA ALA A 167 -31.92 -5.54 29.52
C ALA A 167 -32.16 -5.30 31.02
N GLY A 168 -32.96 -4.28 31.37
CA GLY A 168 -33.35 -4.02 32.76
C GLY A 168 -34.17 -5.17 33.39
N GLY A 169 -35.04 -5.82 32.62
CA GLY A 169 -35.80 -6.99 33.07
C GLY A 169 -34.93 -8.20 33.36
N VAL A 170 -33.94 -8.49 32.50
CA VAL A 170 -32.98 -9.58 32.71
C VAL A 170 -32.08 -9.30 33.92
N PHE A 171 -31.60 -8.07 34.07
CA PHE A 171 -30.83 -7.63 35.23
C PHE A 171 -31.60 -7.86 36.55
N ASN A 172 -32.85 -7.43 36.63
CA ASN A 172 -33.67 -7.62 37.82
C ASN A 172 -33.87 -9.11 38.13
N THR A 173 -34.04 -9.94 37.11
CA THR A 173 -34.19 -11.39 37.27
C THR A 173 -32.93 -12.02 37.88
N ILE A 174 -31.73 -11.66 37.42
CA ILE A 174 -30.46 -12.14 37.96
C ILE A 174 -30.29 -11.69 39.41
N SER A 175 -30.56 -10.41 39.70
CA SER A 175 -30.47 -9.84 41.06
C SER A 175 -31.40 -10.54 42.05
N GLN A 176 -32.66 -10.78 41.68
CA GLN A 176 -33.64 -11.48 42.53
C GLN A 176 -33.31 -12.96 42.71
N THR A 177 -32.72 -13.60 41.70
CA THR A 177 -32.24 -14.98 41.80
C THR A 177 -31.08 -15.07 42.80
N GLY A 178 -30.11 -14.15 42.72
CA GLY A 178 -29.01 -14.05 43.68
C GLY A 178 -29.50 -13.89 45.13
N LYS A 179 -30.47 -12.98 45.35
CA LYS A 179 -31.11 -12.79 46.67
C LYS A 179 -31.74 -14.06 47.21
N SER A 180 -32.48 -14.78 46.36
CA SER A 180 -33.17 -16.01 46.74
C SER A 180 -32.19 -17.13 47.12
N VAL A 181 -31.12 -17.30 46.33
CA VAL A 181 -30.08 -18.30 46.58
C VAL A 181 -29.33 -17.99 47.87
N GLY A 182 -28.91 -16.74 48.07
CA GLY A 182 -28.18 -16.36 49.27
C GLY A 182 -29.04 -16.52 50.54
N LEU A 183 -30.33 -16.15 50.50
CA LEU A 183 -31.25 -16.35 51.63
C LEU A 183 -31.36 -17.84 51.98
N ALA A 184 -31.46 -18.72 50.97
CA ALA A 184 -31.51 -20.16 51.18
C ALA A 184 -30.21 -20.70 51.79
N LEU A 185 -29.05 -20.26 51.31
CA LEU A 185 -27.74 -20.69 51.82
C LEU A 185 -27.51 -20.24 53.26
N THR A 186 -27.81 -18.98 53.59
CA THR A 186 -27.67 -18.50 54.97
C THR A 186 -28.67 -19.13 55.93
N ALA A 187 -29.91 -19.36 55.50
CA ALA A 187 -30.88 -20.11 56.30
C ALA A 187 -30.43 -21.57 56.52
N LEU A 188 -29.83 -22.21 55.51
CA LEU A 188 -29.26 -23.55 55.62
C LEU A 188 -28.10 -23.59 56.64
N VAL A 189 -27.16 -22.65 56.54
CA VAL A 189 -26.04 -22.53 57.49
C VAL A 189 -26.56 -22.33 58.92
N ALA A 190 -27.53 -21.43 59.11
CA ALA A 190 -28.12 -21.21 60.43
C ALA A 190 -28.84 -22.46 60.98
N ASN A 191 -29.58 -23.16 60.13
CA ASN A 191 -30.33 -24.36 60.51
C ASN A 191 -29.46 -25.60 60.75
N GLN A 192 -28.29 -25.69 60.11
CA GLN A 192 -27.33 -26.78 60.36
C GLN A 192 -26.50 -26.55 61.62
N VAL A 193 -26.15 -25.31 61.94
CA VAL A 193 -25.29 -25.01 63.10
C VAL A 193 -26.08 -24.89 64.40
N THR A 194 -27.35 -24.48 64.37
CA THR A 194 -28.20 -24.37 65.58
C THR A 194 -28.32 -25.68 66.38
N PRO A 195 -28.56 -26.86 65.76
CA PRO A 195 -28.61 -28.15 66.44
C PRO A 195 -27.32 -28.56 67.16
N ASP A 196 -26.16 -28.17 66.63
CA ASP A 196 -24.84 -28.51 67.20
C ASP A 196 -24.42 -27.60 68.36
N SER A 197 -25.23 -26.59 68.71
CA SER A 197 -24.94 -25.70 69.84
C SER A 197 -25.00 -26.42 71.19
N SER A 198 -24.19 -25.98 72.17
CA SER A 198 -24.11 -26.60 73.51
C SER A 198 -25.34 -26.40 74.41
N TYR A 199 -26.43 -25.81 73.89
CA TYR A 199 -27.66 -25.55 74.61
C TYR A 199 -28.66 -26.70 74.44
N GLY A 200 -29.32 -27.11 75.54
CA GLY A 200 -30.29 -28.21 75.54
C GLY A 200 -31.62 -27.87 74.84
N ASP A 201 -32.07 -26.61 74.93
CA ASP A 201 -33.22 -26.11 74.19
C ASP A 201 -32.77 -25.40 72.90
N LYS A 202 -33.04 -26.06 71.76
CA LYS A 202 -32.65 -25.58 70.43
C LYS A 202 -33.53 -24.44 69.91
N LEU A 203 -34.67 -24.18 70.56
CA LEU A 203 -35.53 -23.03 70.27
C LEU A 203 -35.19 -21.82 71.15
N SER A 204 -34.26 -21.97 72.10
CA SER A 204 -33.83 -20.84 72.93
C SER A 204 -33.13 -19.75 72.08
N PRO A 205 -33.32 -18.46 72.40
CA PRO A 205 -32.65 -17.37 71.69
C PRO A 205 -31.13 -17.53 71.62
N ARG A 206 -30.52 -18.15 72.64
CA ARG A 206 -29.07 -18.39 72.70
C ARG A 206 -28.60 -19.51 71.76
N ALA A 207 -29.40 -20.54 71.52
CA ALA A 207 -29.09 -21.59 70.55
C ALA A 207 -29.17 -21.07 69.12
N LEU A 208 -30.23 -20.31 68.81
CA LEU A 208 -30.46 -19.69 67.50
C LEU A 208 -29.40 -18.63 67.15
N LEU A 209 -28.92 -17.88 68.15
CA LEU A 209 -27.83 -16.92 68.02
C LEU A 209 -26.56 -17.55 67.45
N VAL A 210 -26.22 -18.79 67.86
CA VAL A 210 -25.04 -19.50 67.35
C VAL A 210 -25.20 -19.80 65.85
N GLY A 211 -26.41 -20.20 65.42
CA GLY A 211 -26.73 -20.37 64.01
C GLY A 211 -26.68 -19.08 63.21
N TYR A 212 -27.22 -17.98 63.76
CA TYR A 212 -27.15 -16.67 63.10
C TYR A 212 -25.73 -16.13 62.98
N HIS A 213 -24.88 -16.30 64.00
CA HIS A 213 -23.46 -15.93 63.91
C HIS A 213 -22.75 -16.71 62.80
N ALA A 214 -23.00 -18.01 62.68
CA ALA A 214 -22.43 -18.81 61.59
C ALA A 214 -22.89 -18.32 60.21
N ALA A 215 -24.16 -17.93 60.07
CA ALA A 215 -24.69 -17.35 58.83
C ALA A 215 -24.04 -15.99 58.50
N PHE A 216 -23.79 -15.12 59.49
CA PHE A 216 -23.10 -13.85 59.26
C PHE A 216 -21.60 -14.03 58.99
N TRP A 217 -20.93 -14.99 59.62
CA TRP A 217 -19.56 -15.37 59.27
C TRP A 217 -19.45 -15.92 57.84
N PHE A 218 -20.48 -16.64 57.38
CA PHE A 218 -20.59 -17.04 55.98
C PHE A 218 -20.73 -15.84 55.04
N CYS A 219 -21.53 -14.82 55.40
CA CYS A 219 -21.58 -13.56 54.63
C CYS A 219 -20.23 -12.84 54.59
N VAL A 220 -19.52 -12.75 55.73
CA VAL A 220 -18.18 -12.14 55.81
C VAL A 220 -17.18 -12.88 54.90
N ALA A 221 -17.29 -14.21 54.77
CA ALA A 221 -16.43 -15.00 53.89
C ALA A 221 -16.71 -14.80 52.39
N LEU A 222 -17.89 -14.29 52.02
CA LEU A 222 -18.27 -14.03 50.62
C LEU A 222 -17.85 -12.64 50.12
N CYS A 223 -17.62 -11.66 51.01
CA CYS A 223 -17.19 -10.31 50.65
C CYS A 223 -15.75 -10.19 50.05
N PRO A 224 -14.74 -10.98 50.45
CA PRO A 224 -13.39 -10.89 49.88
C PRO A 224 -13.31 -11.29 48.40
N ASP A 225 -14.18 -12.21 47.94
CA ASP A 225 -14.24 -12.61 46.53
C ASP A 225 -14.80 -11.48 45.64
N GLU A 226 -15.69 -10.62 46.17
CA GLU A 226 -16.17 -9.39 45.48
C GLU A 226 -15.07 -8.32 45.34
N LEU A 227 -14.18 -8.18 46.34
CA LEU A 227 -13.09 -7.18 46.32
C LEU A 227 -11.86 -7.66 45.52
N GLY A 228 -11.55 -8.96 45.55
CA GLY A 228 -10.38 -9.54 44.89
C GLY A 228 -10.48 -9.57 43.35
N ASP A 229 -11.67 -9.89 42.82
CA ASP A 229 -11.92 -9.90 41.37
C ASP A 229 -11.92 -8.47 40.77
N GLN A 230 -12.21 -7.44 41.58
CA GLN A 230 -12.27 -6.05 41.16
C GLN A 230 -10.91 -5.34 41.16
N CYS A 231 -9.98 -5.72 42.05
CA CYS A 231 -8.63 -5.15 42.06
C CYS A 231 -7.71 -5.72 40.95
N LEU A 232 -7.91 -6.96 40.53
CA LEU A 232 -7.07 -7.61 39.49
C LEU A 232 -7.34 -7.07 38.06
N GLY A 233 -8.47 -6.42 37.81
CA GLY A 233 -8.78 -5.78 36.53
C GLY A 233 -8.13 -4.40 36.30
N VAL A 234 -7.31 -3.91 37.23
CA VAL A 234 -6.81 -2.53 37.24
C VAL A 234 -5.36 -2.39 36.73
N GLU A 235 -4.60 -3.48 36.58
CA GLU A 235 -3.17 -3.41 36.18
C GLU A 235 -2.88 -3.55 34.66
N GLU A 236 -3.82 -3.96 33.82
CA GLU A 236 -3.62 -3.98 32.36
C GLU A 236 -4.09 -2.67 31.71
N ASN A 237 -3.32 -1.58 31.83
CA ASN A 237 -3.42 -0.45 30.89
C ASN A 237 -2.13 0.40 30.91
N ARG A 238 -1.07 -0.17 30.35
CA ARG A 238 -0.02 0.57 29.66
C ARG A 238 0.35 -0.15 28.39
N GLU A 239 -0.44 0.04 27.34
CA GLU A 239 0.04 0.20 25.97
C GLU A 239 -1.14 0.55 25.04
N VAL A 240 -0.83 1.31 24.00
CA VAL A 240 -1.78 1.85 23.02
C VAL A 240 -2.31 0.70 22.14
N VAL A 241 -3.26 -0.06 22.65
CA VAL A 241 -4.03 -1.06 21.88
C VAL A 241 -5.50 -0.86 22.22
N GLY A 242 -6.31 -0.52 21.22
CA GLY A 242 -7.75 -0.39 21.41
C GLY A 242 -8.37 -1.71 21.88
N ARG A 243 -9.46 -1.63 22.66
CA ARG A 243 -10.22 -2.76 23.26
C ARG A 243 -10.74 -3.85 22.28
N ASP A 244 -10.40 -3.77 20.99
CA ASP A 244 -10.80 -4.71 19.94
C ASP A 244 -9.64 -5.62 19.46
N GLU A 245 -8.43 -5.57 20.05
CA GLU A 245 -7.19 -6.25 19.61
C GLU A 245 -6.72 -5.92 18.17
N ILE A 246 -7.42 -5.03 17.46
CA ILE A 246 -7.09 -4.65 16.07
C ILE A 246 -6.17 -3.43 16.07
N VAL A 247 -4.93 -3.62 15.62
CA VAL A 247 -3.99 -2.52 15.32
C VAL A 247 -4.29 -1.95 13.94
N ARG A 248 -4.48 -0.63 13.87
CA ARG A 248 -4.86 0.09 12.65
C ARG A 248 -3.77 1.10 12.29
N VAL A 249 -3.36 1.10 11.02
CA VAL A 249 -2.57 2.22 10.46
C VAL A 249 -3.56 3.35 10.18
N VAL A 250 -3.54 4.39 11.02
CA VAL A 250 -4.49 5.51 10.93
C VAL A 250 -4.10 6.46 9.79
N SER A 251 -2.81 6.80 9.69
CA SER A 251 -2.29 7.68 8.65
C SER A 251 -0.79 7.45 8.48
N ILE A 252 -0.27 7.81 7.30
CA ILE A 252 1.16 7.90 7.00
C ILE A 252 1.39 9.35 6.59
N LEU A 253 2.04 10.13 7.45
CA LEU A 253 2.18 11.58 7.27
C LEU A 253 3.66 11.98 7.07
N PRO A 254 3.92 13.11 6.37
CA PRO A 254 5.25 13.71 6.35
C PRO A 254 5.75 14.00 7.77
N HIS A 255 7.06 13.94 7.95
CA HIS A 255 7.71 14.29 9.21
C HIS A 255 7.26 15.69 9.68
N ASP A 256 7.01 15.84 10.98
CA ASP A 256 6.54 17.09 11.63
C ASP A 256 5.10 17.54 11.33
N THR A 257 4.33 16.74 10.60
CA THR A 257 2.89 16.99 10.46
C THR A 257 2.22 16.66 11.80
N ARG A 258 1.70 17.69 12.50
CA ARG A 258 0.79 17.45 13.61
C ARG A 258 -0.43 16.75 13.05
N ILE A 259 -0.73 15.55 13.57
CA ILE A 259 -2.04 14.94 13.39
C ILE A 259 -3.01 15.99 13.93
N ALA A 260 -3.74 16.67 13.04
CA ALA A 260 -4.93 17.38 13.48
C ALA A 260 -5.76 16.34 14.24
N GLU A 261 -6.36 16.69 15.37
CA GLU A 261 -7.39 15.88 16.00
C GLU A 261 -8.57 15.75 15.01
N GLN A 262 -8.37 14.97 13.95
CA GLN A 262 -9.43 14.45 13.13
C GLN A 262 -10.12 13.43 14.01
N ASP A 263 -11.43 13.63 14.13
CA ASP A 263 -12.35 12.68 14.74
C ASP A 263 -11.92 11.26 14.34
N PRO A 264 -11.48 10.41 15.28
CA PRO A 264 -10.91 9.12 14.96
C PRO A 264 -12.00 8.30 14.30
N LEU A 265 -12.01 8.28 12.96
CA LEU A 265 -12.88 7.50 12.06
C LEU A 265 -13.94 6.73 12.86
N SER A 266 -15.03 7.42 13.18
CA SER A 266 -15.98 7.09 14.24
C SER A 266 -16.87 5.87 13.95
N SER A 267 -16.46 4.97 13.06
CA SER A 267 -17.10 3.67 12.88
C SER A 267 -16.10 2.52 12.97
N LYS A 268 -16.41 1.56 13.84
CA LYS A 268 -15.78 0.24 13.86
C LYS A 268 -16.00 -0.55 12.56
N GLN A 269 -16.93 -0.10 11.71
CA GLN A 269 -17.33 -0.74 10.47
C GLN A 269 -16.41 -0.33 9.33
N GLY A 270 -15.70 -1.29 8.71
CA GLY A 270 -15.04 -1.05 7.42
C GLY A 270 -13.51 -1.00 7.37
N THR A 271 -12.80 -1.81 8.17
CA THR A 271 -11.34 -1.93 8.06
C THR A 271 -10.95 -2.97 7.00
N VAL A 272 -10.05 -2.60 6.08
CA VAL A 272 -9.40 -3.56 5.17
C VAL A 272 -8.05 -3.99 5.74
N PRO A 273 -7.59 -5.22 5.48
CA PRO A 273 -6.26 -5.66 5.90
C PRO A 273 -5.16 -4.93 5.12
N LEU A 274 -3.93 -4.90 5.64
CA LEU A 274 -2.77 -4.33 4.93
C LEU A 274 -2.29 -5.22 3.76
N PHE A 275 -2.58 -6.52 3.82
CA PHE A 275 -2.20 -7.55 2.87
C PHE A 275 -3.18 -8.72 2.91
N GLY A 276 -3.22 -9.48 1.82
CA GLY A 276 -4.07 -10.65 1.66
C GLY A 276 -3.21 -11.88 1.38
N VAL A 277 -3.38 -12.91 2.21
CA VAL A 277 -2.70 -14.21 2.09
C VAL A 277 -3.72 -15.31 1.92
N ARG A 278 -3.58 -16.11 0.86
CA ARG A 278 -4.37 -17.33 0.69
C ARG A 278 -3.45 -18.53 0.57
N LEU A 279 -3.69 -19.53 1.40
CA LEU A 279 -3.02 -20.82 1.28
C LEU A 279 -3.77 -21.75 0.34
N ASN A 280 -3.07 -22.78 -0.13
CA ASN A 280 -3.66 -23.78 -1.00
C ASN A 280 -4.82 -24.50 -0.31
N GLY A 281 -5.94 -24.64 -1.05
CA GLY A 281 -7.16 -25.27 -0.54
C GLY A 281 -8.08 -24.33 0.24
N GLU A 282 -7.69 -23.08 0.47
CA GLU A 282 -8.51 -22.12 1.20
C GLU A 282 -9.46 -21.34 0.27
N GLY A 283 -10.70 -21.15 0.74
CA GLY A 283 -11.65 -20.19 0.20
C GLY A 283 -11.70 -18.91 1.04
N ASN A 284 -12.90 -18.40 1.25
CA ASN A 284 -13.20 -17.29 2.15
C ASN A 284 -14.11 -17.78 3.29
N PRO A 285 -14.00 -17.27 4.54
CA PRO A 285 -14.82 -17.72 5.66
C PRO A 285 -16.25 -17.18 5.59
N SER A 286 -16.41 -15.91 5.18
CA SER A 286 -17.70 -15.20 5.20
C SER A 286 -18.32 -15.02 3.82
N HIS A 287 -17.52 -15.07 2.75
CA HIS A 287 -17.99 -14.82 1.38
C HIS A 287 -18.14 -16.09 0.56
N LYS A 288 -19.22 -16.15 -0.25
CA LYS A 288 -19.52 -17.29 -1.15
C LYS A 288 -18.58 -17.40 -2.37
N SER A 289 -17.64 -16.47 -2.53
CA SER A 289 -16.77 -16.36 -3.70
C SER A 289 -15.34 -16.06 -3.27
N SER A 290 -14.38 -16.75 -3.88
CA SER A 290 -12.93 -16.57 -3.70
C SER A 290 -12.31 -15.74 -4.84
N LYS A 291 -13.13 -15.05 -5.64
CA LYS A 291 -12.66 -14.27 -6.80
C LYS A 291 -11.77 -13.08 -6.40
N THR A 292 -11.98 -12.48 -5.25
CA THR A 292 -11.23 -11.32 -4.76
C THR A 292 -9.93 -11.75 -4.08
N LEU A 293 -8.96 -10.83 -4.04
CA LEU A 293 -7.70 -10.90 -3.32
C LEU A 293 -7.86 -10.74 -1.80
N ILE A 294 -9.05 -10.39 -1.32
CA ILE A 294 -9.34 -10.16 0.09
C ILE A 294 -10.24 -11.24 0.69
N GLY A 295 -10.28 -11.29 2.02
CA GLY A 295 -11.24 -12.10 2.76
C GLY A 295 -10.94 -13.60 2.79
N SER A 296 -9.69 -14.02 2.56
CA SER A 296 -9.29 -15.43 2.75
C SER A 296 -9.19 -15.81 4.22
N TYR A 297 -9.28 -17.12 4.50
CA TYR A 297 -9.23 -17.69 5.84
C TYR A 297 -8.00 -17.26 6.66
N VAL A 298 -6.79 -17.38 6.11
CA VAL A 298 -5.58 -16.92 6.83
C VAL A 298 -5.60 -15.41 7.05
N SER A 299 -5.98 -14.62 6.04
CA SER A 299 -6.01 -13.15 6.19
C SER A 299 -6.91 -12.70 7.34
N SER A 300 -8.06 -13.36 7.54
CA SER A 300 -8.98 -13.01 8.65
C SER A 300 -8.47 -13.41 10.04
N ARG A 301 -7.48 -14.31 10.13
CA ARG A 301 -6.91 -14.78 11.40
C ARG A 301 -5.59 -14.12 11.76
N LEU A 302 -4.92 -13.48 10.81
CA LEU A 302 -3.66 -12.78 11.06
C LEU A 302 -3.90 -11.63 12.05
N LYS A 303 -3.29 -11.73 13.22
CA LYS A 303 -3.33 -10.71 14.27
C LYS A 303 -2.01 -9.96 14.29
N TYR A 304 -2.06 -8.67 14.60
CA TYR A 304 -0.86 -7.88 14.84
C TYR A 304 0.00 -8.50 15.95
N GLN A 305 1.31 -8.54 15.75
CA GLN A 305 2.27 -9.07 16.71
C GLN A 305 3.27 -8.00 17.16
N SER A 306 3.89 -7.28 16.23
CA SER A 306 4.90 -6.25 16.53
C SER A 306 5.15 -5.34 15.32
N HIS A 307 5.91 -4.27 15.52
CA HIS A 307 6.42 -3.46 14.42
C HIS A 307 7.86 -2.98 14.66
N HIS A 308 8.56 -2.66 13.58
CA HIS A 308 9.90 -2.09 13.62
C HIS A 308 10.01 -0.92 12.66
N GLU A 309 10.63 0.17 13.13
CA GLU A 309 10.96 1.31 12.30
C GLU A 309 12.43 1.28 11.90
N HIS A 310 12.69 1.63 10.64
CA HIS A 310 14.03 1.77 10.10
C HIS A 310 14.16 3.13 9.41
N SER A 311 15.34 3.75 9.52
CA SER A 311 15.67 4.93 8.75
C SER A 311 17.15 4.91 8.37
N ASN A 312 17.45 5.32 7.15
CA ASN A 312 18.82 5.40 6.63
C ASN A 312 19.14 6.78 6.04
N GLY A 313 18.38 7.82 6.41
CA GLY A 313 18.50 9.19 5.88
C GLY A 313 17.93 9.41 4.47
N GLN A 314 17.84 8.36 3.64
CA GLN A 314 17.25 8.42 2.30
C GLN A 314 15.80 7.93 2.25
N SER A 315 15.45 7.00 3.12
CA SER A 315 14.08 6.51 3.31
C SER A 315 13.80 6.25 4.79
N LYS A 316 12.50 6.18 5.10
CA LYS A 316 11.99 5.62 6.36
C LYS A 316 11.12 4.43 6.01
N SER A 317 11.23 3.34 6.76
CA SER A 317 10.36 2.18 6.57
C SER A 317 9.81 1.66 7.88
N LEU A 318 8.57 1.18 7.83
CA LEU A 318 7.86 0.54 8.92
C LEU A 318 7.56 -0.91 8.52
N ASP A 319 8.08 -1.85 9.29
CA ASP A 319 7.77 -3.26 9.18
C ASP A 319 6.67 -3.59 10.18
N VAL A 320 5.48 -3.97 9.71
CA VAL A 320 4.35 -4.41 10.54
C VAL A 320 4.23 -5.92 10.45
N ILE A 321 4.34 -6.61 11.59
CA ILE A 321 4.38 -8.06 11.67
C ILE A 321 3.04 -8.55 12.22
N ALA A 322 2.42 -9.47 11.49
CA ALA A 322 1.23 -10.21 11.91
C ALA A 322 1.52 -11.71 11.99
N TYR A 323 0.75 -12.41 12.81
CA TYR A 323 0.88 -13.85 13.04
C TYR A 323 -0.50 -14.53 13.13
N ASP A 324 -0.63 -15.71 12.53
CA ASP A 324 -1.79 -16.59 12.66
C ASP A 324 -1.35 -17.84 13.41
N GLU A 325 -1.89 -18.03 14.63
CA GLU A 325 -1.56 -19.16 15.49
C GLU A 325 -1.97 -20.52 14.90
N VAL A 326 -3.05 -20.55 14.11
CA VAL A 326 -3.60 -21.78 13.56
C VAL A 326 -2.73 -22.32 12.44
N SER A 327 -2.40 -21.48 11.45
CA SER A 327 -1.50 -21.87 10.36
C SER A 327 -0.02 -21.79 10.73
N GLN A 328 0.31 -21.15 11.86
CA GLN A 328 1.68 -20.83 12.29
C GLN A 328 2.45 -20.08 11.20
N ILE A 329 1.80 -19.06 10.64
CA ILE A 329 2.35 -18.20 9.59
C ILE A 329 2.54 -16.81 10.13
N SER A 330 3.70 -16.23 9.85
CA SER A 330 3.96 -14.82 10.08
C SER A 330 4.00 -14.07 8.75
N VAL A 331 3.46 -12.85 8.72
CA VAL A 331 3.49 -11.97 7.55
C VAL A 331 4.00 -10.60 7.99
N THR A 332 4.99 -10.08 7.27
CA THR A 332 5.56 -8.75 7.50
C THR A 332 5.23 -7.84 6.33
N ALA A 333 4.46 -6.78 6.56
CA ALA A 333 4.30 -5.68 5.62
C ALA A 333 5.40 -4.66 5.83
N ARG A 334 6.21 -4.41 4.80
CA ARG A 334 7.20 -3.34 4.80
C ARG A 334 6.67 -2.14 4.04
N LEU A 335 6.44 -1.05 4.75
CA LEU A 335 5.93 0.23 4.24
C LEU A 335 7.09 1.23 4.19
N SER A 336 7.50 1.68 3.01
CA SER A 336 8.64 2.58 2.81
C SER A 336 8.22 3.92 2.23
N VAL A 337 8.73 5.01 2.79
CA VAL A 337 8.49 6.39 2.33
C VAL A 337 9.80 7.11 2.08
N TYR A 338 9.77 8.09 1.19
CA TYR A 338 10.92 8.90 0.80
C TYR A 338 10.69 10.37 1.16
N PRO A 339 11.65 11.06 1.79
CA PRO A 339 11.48 12.47 2.16
C PRO A 339 11.09 13.35 0.97
N GLY A 340 10.00 14.11 1.13
CA GLY A 340 9.50 15.07 0.12
C GLY A 340 8.76 14.45 -1.06
N ILE A 341 8.57 13.13 -1.10
CA ILE A 341 7.89 12.44 -2.20
C ILE A 341 6.63 11.76 -1.62
N PRO A 342 5.41 12.12 -2.08
CA PRO A 342 4.16 11.57 -1.55
C PRO A 342 3.85 10.18 -2.12
N VAL A 343 4.80 9.27 -2.00
CA VAL A 343 4.71 7.88 -2.50
C VAL A 343 5.08 6.91 -1.38
N LEU A 344 4.18 5.96 -1.14
CA LEU A 344 4.36 4.80 -0.29
C LEU A 344 4.75 3.60 -1.16
N ARG A 345 5.90 2.97 -0.87
CA ARG A 345 6.30 1.71 -1.50
C ARG A 345 6.11 0.55 -0.52
N SER A 346 5.53 -0.55 -0.96
CA SER A 346 5.17 -1.68 -0.11
C SER A 346 5.62 -3.03 -0.67
N THR A 347 5.97 -3.94 0.24
CA THR A 347 6.15 -5.38 -0.01
C THR A 347 5.58 -6.17 1.17
N ALA A 348 5.13 -7.39 0.93
CA ALA A 348 4.73 -8.33 1.98
C ALA A 348 5.68 -9.53 1.99
N THR A 349 6.14 -9.95 3.17
CA THR A 349 6.96 -11.15 3.35
C THR A 349 6.23 -12.16 4.21
N ILE A 350 5.93 -13.32 3.65
CA ILE A 350 5.35 -14.45 4.37
C ILE A 350 6.46 -15.38 4.86
N CYS A 351 6.36 -15.86 6.09
CA CYS A 351 7.29 -16.80 6.70
C CYS A 351 6.53 -17.97 7.34
N ASN A 352 6.93 -19.19 7.00
CA ASN A 352 6.37 -20.39 7.57
C ASN A 352 7.06 -20.69 8.92
N LYS A 353 6.34 -20.50 10.04
CA LYS A 353 6.81 -20.85 11.39
C LYS A 353 6.34 -22.23 11.84
N SER A 354 5.59 -22.94 10.99
CA SER A 354 5.14 -24.30 11.26
C SER A 354 6.24 -25.33 11.04
N GLN A 355 5.94 -26.59 11.41
CA GLN A 355 6.79 -27.75 11.17
C GLN A 355 6.46 -28.51 9.87
N LYS A 356 5.56 -27.99 9.03
CA LYS A 356 5.12 -28.62 7.78
C LYS A 356 5.27 -27.67 6.60
N ASP A 357 5.36 -28.21 5.40
CA ASP A 357 5.31 -27.40 4.18
C ASP A 357 3.95 -26.69 4.06
N VAL A 358 4.01 -25.41 3.68
CA VAL A 358 2.84 -24.59 3.37
C VAL A 358 2.90 -24.24 1.89
N VAL A 359 1.76 -24.27 1.21
CA VAL A 359 1.66 -23.80 -0.19
C VAL A 359 0.85 -22.52 -0.22
N VAL A 360 1.43 -21.46 -0.77
CA VAL A 360 0.82 -20.14 -0.93
C VAL A 360 0.25 -20.04 -2.34
N ASP A 361 -1.03 -19.71 -2.43
CA ASP A 361 -1.75 -19.49 -3.69
C ASP A 361 -1.86 -17.99 -4.02
N GLN A 362 -1.75 -17.12 -3.01
CA GLN A 362 -1.89 -15.68 -3.15
C GLN A 362 -1.17 -14.92 -2.04
N LEU A 363 -0.43 -13.88 -2.42
CA LEU A 363 0.13 -12.88 -1.51
C LEU A 363 0.06 -11.49 -2.17
N SER A 364 -0.77 -10.59 -1.66
CA SER A 364 -0.77 -9.19 -2.12
C SER A 364 0.37 -8.40 -1.46
N SER A 365 0.89 -7.40 -2.18
CA SER A 365 1.96 -6.52 -1.69
C SER A 365 1.43 -5.34 -0.90
N LEU A 366 0.21 -4.89 -1.22
CA LEU A 366 -0.51 -3.86 -0.49
C LEU A 366 -2.01 -4.03 -0.75
N ILE A 367 -2.80 -3.88 0.31
CA ILE A 367 -4.22 -3.56 0.20
C ILE A 367 -4.42 -2.21 0.86
N PHE A 368 -5.04 -1.31 0.12
CA PHE A 368 -5.28 0.07 0.51
C PHE A 368 -6.76 0.40 0.45
N ARG A 369 -7.20 1.36 1.27
CA ARG A 369 -8.59 1.83 1.37
C ARG A 369 -8.66 3.30 1.06
N GLU A 370 -9.51 3.67 0.10
CA GLU A 370 -9.55 5.05 -0.39
C GLU A 370 -10.88 5.77 -0.13
N ALA A 371 -12.03 5.11 -0.24
CA ALA A 371 -13.32 5.81 -0.18
C ALA A 371 -14.29 5.16 0.82
N GLN A 372 -14.79 5.96 1.77
CA GLN A 372 -16.08 5.66 2.40
C GLN A 372 -17.13 5.72 1.29
N ARG A 373 -17.96 4.68 1.17
CA ARG A 373 -19.17 4.76 0.36
C ARG A 373 -20.05 5.87 0.97
N ARG A 374 -19.97 7.09 0.44
CA ARG A 374 -21.07 8.05 0.55
C ARG A 374 -22.19 7.53 -0.34
N ASP A 375 -23.44 7.94 -0.11
CA ASP A 375 -24.63 7.54 -0.87
C ASP A 375 -24.62 8.01 -2.35
N GLU A 376 -23.45 8.00 -2.99
CA GLU A 376 -23.16 8.47 -4.33
C GLU A 376 -22.69 7.27 -5.18
N SER A 377 -23.11 7.19 -6.44
CA SER A 377 -22.80 6.07 -7.34
C SER A 377 -21.32 6.05 -7.75
N LEU A 378 -20.72 4.91 -8.15
CA LEU A 378 -19.32 4.91 -8.63
C LEU A 378 -19.02 5.95 -9.74
N PRO A 379 -19.94 6.20 -10.71
CA PRO A 379 -19.78 7.30 -11.66
C PRO A 379 -19.60 8.68 -11.02
N SER A 380 -20.24 8.93 -9.89
CA SER A 380 -20.16 10.22 -9.20
C SER A 380 -18.79 10.49 -8.56
N VAL A 381 -18.02 9.44 -8.24
CA VAL A 381 -16.62 9.53 -7.77
C VAL A 381 -15.59 9.36 -8.90
N GLY A 382 -16.02 9.21 -10.15
CA GLY A 382 -15.14 9.15 -11.33
C GLY A 382 -14.69 7.75 -11.73
N LEU A 383 -15.38 6.71 -11.23
CA LEU A 383 -15.22 5.33 -11.64
C LEU A 383 -16.32 4.94 -12.61
N ASP A 384 -16.01 4.11 -13.62
CA ASP A 384 -17.05 3.53 -14.46
C ASP A 384 -18.08 2.77 -13.61
N ASP A 385 -19.34 2.77 -14.01
CA ASP A 385 -20.39 1.96 -13.37
C ASP A 385 -20.10 0.47 -13.62
N ILE A 386 -19.24 -0.11 -12.77
CA ILE A 386 -18.83 -1.52 -12.84
C ILE A 386 -19.80 -2.44 -12.08
N GLY A 387 -21.00 -1.96 -11.76
CA GLY A 387 -22.03 -2.75 -11.09
C GLY A 387 -21.75 -3.04 -9.61
N LEU A 388 -20.94 -2.21 -8.91
CA LEU A 388 -20.94 -2.21 -7.43
C LEU A 388 -22.28 -1.59 -6.97
N SER A 389 -23.36 -2.37 -7.01
CA SER A 389 -24.70 -1.95 -6.57
C SER A 389 -24.77 -1.81 -5.04
N GLU A 390 -25.91 -1.37 -4.51
CA GLU A 390 -26.18 -1.43 -3.05
C GLU A 390 -25.82 -2.80 -2.49
N LEU A 391 -25.22 -2.81 -1.28
CA LEU A 391 -24.92 -4.04 -0.56
C LEU A 391 -26.25 -4.76 -0.31
N PRO A 392 -26.42 -6.02 -0.74
CA PRO A 392 -27.59 -6.77 -0.34
C PRO A 392 -27.61 -6.86 1.20
N VAL A 393 -28.78 -6.64 1.79
CA VAL A 393 -28.96 -6.60 3.25
C VAL A 393 -28.31 -7.84 3.89
N HIS A 394 -27.46 -7.64 4.91
CA HIS A 394 -26.66 -8.67 5.59
C HIS A 394 -25.40 -9.20 4.87
N HIS A 395 -24.92 -8.55 3.80
CA HIS A 395 -23.67 -8.92 3.14
C HIS A 395 -22.53 -7.91 3.40
N GLU A 396 -21.32 -8.43 3.60
CA GLU A 396 -20.12 -7.64 3.81
C GLU A 396 -19.54 -7.03 2.51
N ALA A 397 -19.98 -7.45 1.32
CA ALA A 397 -19.49 -6.92 0.03
C ALA A 397 -20.51 -7.23 -1.09
N SER A 398 -20.52 -6.43 -2.16
CA SER A 398 -21.34 -6.65 -3.36
C SER A 398 -20.82 -7.83 -4.21
N MET A 399 -19.59 -8.29 -3.96
CA MET A 399 -18.83 -9.27 -4.75
C MET A 399 -18.42 -8.78 -6.14
N ALA A 400 -18.86 -7.61 -6.58
CA ALA A 400 -18.34 -6.98 -7.77
C ALA A 400 -16.91 -6.49 -7.51
N HIS A 401 -16.07 -6.63 -8.52
CA HIS A 401 -14.71 -6.14 -8.52
C HIS A 401 -14.30 -5.90 -9.97
N HIS A 402 -13.42 -4.92 -10.17
CA HIS A 402 -12.74 -4.68 -11.42
C HIS A 402 -11.27 -5.05 -11.23
N ALA A 403 -10.76 -5.96 -12.04
CA ALA A 403 -9.37 -6.40 -11.96
C ALA A 403 -8.69 -6.22 -13.31
N ILE A 404 -7.48 -5.68 -13.29
CA ILE A 404 -6.58 -5.69 -14.43
C ILE A 404 -5.36 -6.49 -14.04
N SER A 405 -4.93 -7.33 -14.98
CA SER A 405 -3.78 -8.19 -14.82
C SER A 405 -3.03 -8.27 -16.14
N ASN A 406 -1.74 -8.53 -16.04
CA ASN A 406 -0.96 -8.99 -17.17
C ASN A 406 -0.33 -10.34 -16.82
N ARG A 407 -0.18 -11.21 -17.81
CA ARG A 407 0.25 -12.60 -17.61
C ARG A 407 1.36 -12.96 -18.58
N GLY A 408 2.42 -13.56 -18.07
CA GLY A 408 3.58 -13.97 -18.85
C GLY A 408 4.73 -12.99 -18.73
N THR A 409 5.63 -13.06 -19.70
CA THR A 409 6.91 -12.32 -19.68
C THR A 409 6.80 -10.89 -20.22
N PHE A 410 5.72 -10.54 -20.92
CA PHE A 410 5.45 -9.16 -21.37
C PHE A 410 4.62 -8.40 -20.34
N SER A 411 5.29 -7.87 -19.31
CA SER A 411 4.66 -7.14 -18.19
C SER A 411 3.85 -5.91 -18.60
N SER A 412 4.13 -5.30 -19.75
CA SER A 412 3.34 -4.21 -20.34
C SER A 412 2.72 -4.54 -21.70
N GLY A 413 2.69 -5.84 -22.04
CA GLY A 413 2.08 -6.44 -23.24
C GLY A 413 0.68 -5.93 -23.59
N THR A 414 -0.19 -5.87 -22.58
CA THR A 414 -1.60 -5.51 -22.73
C THR A 414 -1.95 -4.21 -22.02
N HIS A 415 -1.44 -4.04 -20.80
CA HIS A 415 -1.66 -2.88 -19.95
C HIS A 415 -0.33 -2.50 -19.29
N LEU A 416 -0.10 -1.21 -19.06
CA LEU A 416 1.00 -0.79 -18.19
C LEU A 416 0.74 -1.28 -16.75
N PRO A 417 1.80 -1.62 -15.98
CA PRO A 417 1.68 -1.93 -14.56
C PRO A 417 1.46 -0.67 -13.71
N VAL A 418 0.59 0.22 -14.16
CA VAL A 418 0.27 1.52 -13.56
C VAL A 418 -1.24 1.72 -13.63
N GLY A 419 -1.83 2.30 -12.59
CA GLY A 419 -3.23 2.69 -12.60
C GLY A 419 -3.47 3.99 -11.85
N LEU A 420 -4.56 4.67 -12.19
CA LEU A 420 -4.90 6.01 -11.73
C LEU A 420 -6.37 6.03 -11.32
N LEU A 421 -6.64 6.56 -10.13
CA LEU A 421 -7.97 6.93 -9.66
C LEU A 421 -7.95 8.42 -9.34
N LYS A 422 -8.94 9.17 -9.81
CA LYS A 422 -9.05 10.60 -9.53
C LYS A 422 -10.50 10.99 -9.29
N LYS A 423 -10.69 12.02 -8.48
CA LYS A 423 -12.00 12.65 -8.34
C LYS A 423 -12.40 13.34 -9.65
N ASN A 424 -13.70 13.41 -9.94
CA ASN A 424 -14.23 14.03 -11.17
C ASN A 424 -13.77 15.49 -11.37
N ASP A 425 -13.62 16.25 -10.28
CA ASP A 425 -13.11 17.63 -10.28
C ASP A 425 -11.57 17.73 -10.35
N SER A 426 -10.86 16.59 -10.37
CA SER A 426 -9.40 16.46 -10.33
C SER A 426 -8.73 17.15 -9.13
N SER A 427 -9.47 17.35 -8.03
CA SER A 427 -8.92 17.91 -6.77
C SER A 427 -8.13 16.90 -5.94
N GLU A 428 -8.28 15.61 -6.23
CA GLU A 428 -7.63 14.51 -5.54
C GLU A 428 -7.32 13.38 -6.52
N THR A 429 -6.13 12.81 -6.38
CA THR A 429 -5.61 11.76 -7.26
C THR A 429 -4.82 10.71 -6.48
N TRP A 430 -5.07 9.47 -6.83
CA TRP A 430 -4.34 8.28 -6.42
C TRP A 430 -3.74 7.60 -7.64
N LEU A 431 -2.47 7.26 -7.56
CA LEU A 431 -1.72 6.64 -8.66
C LEU A 431 -0.91 5.49 -8.09
N TRP A 432 -0.94 4.32 -8.73
CA TRP A 432 -0.14 3.17 -8.29
C TRP A 432 0.73 2.62 -9.41
N GLN A 433 1.81 1.95 -9.02
CA GLN A 433 2.73 1.24 -9.89
C GLN A 433 3.05 -0.13 -9.30
N ILE A 434 3.07 -1.16 -10.15
CA ILE A 434 3.52 -2.51 -9.80
C ILE A 434 4.90 -2.73 -10.43
N GLU A 435 5.86 -3.20 -9.63
CA GLU A 435 7.25 -3.34 -10.08
C GLU A 435 7.55 -4.82 -10.35
N SER A 436 7.13 -5.30 -11.53
CA SER A 436 7.33 -6.70 -11.96
C SER A 436 7.43 -6.83 -13.48
N ASN A 437 8.44 -7.57 -13.95
CA ASN A 437 8.55 -8.07 -15.33
C ASN A 437 7.97 -9.49 -15.51
N ALA A 438 7.27 -10.01 -14.50
CA ALA A 438 6.47 -11.24 -14.54
C ALA A 438 4.98 -10.88 -14.45
N SER A 439 4.10 -11.89 -14.47
CA SER A 439 2.66 -11.70 -14.28
C SER A 439 2.36 -10.88 -13.01
N TRP A 440 1.38 -10.00 -13.09
CA TRP A 440 0.96 -9.12 -12.00
C TRP A 440 -0.52 -8.81 -12.10
N ARG A 441 -1.10 -8.33 -11.00
CA ARG A 441 -2.50 -7.90 -10.98
C ARG A 441 -2.78 -6.82 -9.95
N TRP A 442 -3.76 -5.99 -10.27
CA TRP A 442 -4.46 -5.17 -9.30
C TRP A 442 -5.97 -5.34 -9.42
N GLU A 443 -6.68 -5.06 -8.34
CA GLU A 443 -8.14 -5.03 -8.36
C GLU A 443 -8.70 -3.92 -7.47
N LEU A 444 -9.84 -3.40 -7.89
CA LEU A 444 -10.72 -2.51 -7.14
C LEU A 444 -12.01 -3.26 -6.82
N GLY A 445 -12.49 -3.15 -5.59
CA GLY A 445 -13.77 -3.74 -5.19
C GLY A 445 -14.32 -3.08 -3.94
N ASP A 446 -15.48 -3.54 -3.48
CA ASP A 446 -16.06 -3.09 -2.22
C ASP A 446 -15.93 -4.14 -1.10
N PHE A 447 -15.75 -3.66 0.13
CA PHE A 447 -15.70 -4.47 1.34
C PHE A 447 -16.09 -3.65 2.56
N GLN A 448 -17.08 -4.14 3.31
CA GLN A 448 -17.65 -3.54 4.51
C GLN A 448 -17.89 -2.03 4.33
N GLU A 449 -18.65 -1.65 3.30
CA GLU A 449 -18.99 -0.26 2.95
C GLU A 449 -17.82 0.62 2.44
N ASN A 450 -16.67 0.01 2.13
CA ASN A 450 -15.49 0.74 1.63
C ASN A 450 -15.06 0.25 0.25
N VAL A 451 -14.45 1.13 -0.53
CA VAL A 451 -13.72 0.74 -1.74
C VAL A 451 -12.26 0.45 -1.38
N TYR A 452 -11.77 -0.72 -1.82
CA TYR A 452 -10.38 -1.13 -1.63
C TYR A 452 -9.66 -1.24 -2.97
N LEU A 453 -8.34 -1.04 -2.91
CA LEU A 453 -7.38 -1.33 -3.97
C LEU A 453 -6.43 -2.41 -3.46
N ALA A 454 -6.35 -3.53 -4.15
CA ALA A 454 -5.39 -4.59 -3.86
C ALA A 454 -4.36 -4.70 -5.00
N LEU A 455 -3.07 -4.62 -4.64
CA LEU A 455 -1.94 -4.63 -5.58
C LEU A 455 -1.05 -5.83 -5.29
N GLY A 456 -0.57 -6.52 -6.32
CA GLY A 456 0.35 -7.62 -6.11
C GLY A 456 0.90 -8.25 -7.38
N GLY A 457 1.70 -9.30 -7.15
CA GLY A 457 2.30 -10.10 -8.19
C GLY A 457 1.39 -11.24 -8.66
N PRO A 458 1.98 -12.32 -9.18
CA PRO A 458 1.22 -13.42 -9.72
C PRO A 458 0.47 -14.18 -8.63
N THR A 459 -0.67 -14.77 -8.98
CA THR A 459 -1.52 -15.55 -8.09
C THR A 459 -1.86 -16.91 -8.70
N ASN A 460 -2.62 -17.75 -8.01
CA ASN A 460 -3.06 -19.03 -8.57
C ASN A 460 -3.86 -18.91 -9.89
N LYS A 461 -4.53 -17.78 -10.13
CA LYS A 461 -5.17 -17.44 -11.42
C LYS A 461 -4.16 -17.32 -12.57
N ASP A 462 -2.92 -17.02 -12.23
CA ASP A 462 -1.79 -16.82 -13.12
C ASP A 462 -0.85 -18.04 -13.11
N HIS A 463 -1.31 -19.18 -12.58
CA HIS A 463 -0.54 -20.42 -12.40
C HIS A 463 0.64 -20.27 -11.42
N TRP A 464 0.54 -19.32 -10.49
CA TRP A 464 1.51 -19.16 -9.42
C TRP A 464 1.04 -19.87 -8.14
N LYS A 465 1.90 -20.73 -7.64
CA LYS A 465 1.85 -21.30 -6.30
C LYS A 465 3.28 -21.41 -5.80
N HIS A 466 3.50 -21.12 -4.53
CA HIS A 466 4.83 -21.20 -3.95
C HIS A 466 4.82 -22.09 -2.73
N ARG A 467 5.72 -23.09 -2.72
CA ARG A 467 5.92 -23.96 -1.56
C ARG A 467 6.92 -23.33 -0.60
N LEU A 468 6.49 -23.15 0.64
CA LEU A 468 7.28 -22.67 1.77
C LEU A 468 7.55 -23.82 2.76
N PRO A 469 8.77 -24.39 2.75
CA PRO A 469 9.20 -25.30 3.81
C PRO A 469 9.27 -24.62 5.18
N PRO A 470 9.35 -25.40 6.29
CA PRO A 470 9.55 -24.86 7.64
C PRO A 470 10.71 -23.87 7.72
N GLY A 471 10.46 -22.70 8.32
CA GLY A 471 11.45 -21.63 8.51
C GLY A 471 11.76 -20.80 7.26
N GLN A 472 11.27 -21.17 6.08
CA GLN A 472 11.50 -20.41 4.85
C GLN A 472 10.52 -19.24 4.71
N SER A 473 10.89 -18.28 3.85
CA SER A 473 10.11 -17.09 3.58
C SER A 473 10.04 -16.74 2.10
N PHE A 474 8.96 -16.08 1.71
CA PHE A 474 8.79 -15.50 0.38
C PHE A 474 8.37 -14.04 0.51
N THR A 475 9.03 -13.16 -0.24
CA THR A 475 8.67 -11.74 -0.34
C THR A 475 7.95 -11.50 -1.67
N SER A 476 6.85 -10.74 -1.64
CA SER A 476 6.12 -10.33 -2.83
C SER A 476 6.91 -9.33 -3.68
N ILE A 477 6.40 -9.00 -4.87
CA ILE A 477 6.98 -7.92 -5.69
C ILE A 477 6.71 -6.54 -5.05
N PRO A 478 7.54 -5.52 -5.29
CA PRO A 478 7.27 -4.18 -4.80
C PRO A 478 6.08 -3.54 -5.54
N VAL A 479 5.33 -2.72 -4.82
CA VAL A 479 4.30 -1.84 -5.38
C VAL A 479 4.47 -0.43 -4.80
N ALA A 480 4.13 0.59 -5.57
CA ALA A 480 4.12 1.98 -5.13
C ALA A 480 2.69 2.54 -5.22
N LEU A 481 2.30 3.33 -4.23
CA LEU A 481 1.03 4.05 -4.15
C LEU A 481 1.32 5.52 -3.85
N CYS A 482 0.82 6.40 -4.68
CA CYS A 482 0.94 7.85 -4.60
C CYS A 482 -0.42 8.44 -4.27
N HIS A 483 -0.44 9.45 -3.41
CA HIS A 483 -1.62 10.26 -3.11
C HIS A 483 -1.29 11.74 -3.16
N VAL A 484 -2.09 12.52 -3.89
CA VAL A 484 -1.98 13.98 -3.93
C VAL A 484 -3.37 14.63 -3.95
N SER A 485 -3.53 15.72 -3.21
CA SER A 485 -4.68 16.63 -3.34
C SER A 485 -4.48 17.61 -4.50
N ALA A 486 -4.27 17.05 -5.70
CA ALA A 486 -3.95 17.78 -6.92
C ALA A 486 -4.32 16.96 -8.17
N PRO A 487 -4.29 17.57 -9.38
CA PRO A 487 -4.54 16.87 -10.63
C PRO A 487 -3.52 15.76 -10.94
N PRO A 488 -3.80 14.86 -11.91
CA PRO A 488 -2.94 13.72 -12.25
C PRO A 488 -1.47 14.04 -12.54
N ASP A 489 -1.20 15.20 -13.13
CA ASP A 489 0.15 15.67 -13.43
C ASP A 489 1.06 15.67 -12.19
N ASN A 490 0.52 16.10 -11.04
CA ASN A 490 1.24 16.09 -9.76
C ASN A 490 1.52 14.67 -9.25
N ALA A 491 0.61 13.72 -9.47
CA ALA A 491 0.80 12.34 -9.09
C ALA A 491 1.89 11.67 -9.95
N PHE A 492 1.88 11.90 -11.26
CA PHE A 492 2.94 11.42 -12.17
C PHE A 492 4.28 12.08 -11.89
N ALA A 493 4.31 13.35 -11.52
CA ALA A 493 5.52 14.03 -11.06
C ALA A 493 6.10 13.37 -9.80
N ALA A 494 5.26 13.10 -8.79
CA ALA A 494 5.68 12.40 -7.57
C ALA A 494 6.18 10.97 -7.85
N LEU A 495 5.50 10.23 -8.74
CA LEU A 495 5.95 8.90 -9.15
C LEU A 495 7.27 8.97 -9.92
N THR A 496 7.47 9.98 -10.77
CA THR A 496 8.74 10.22 -11.49
C THR A 496 9.89 10.46 -10.51
N GLU A 497 9.68 11.23 -9.46
CA GLU A 497 10.67 11.41 -8.39
C GLU A 497 10.94 10.11 -7.62
N CYS A 498 9.89 9.32 -7.30
CA CYS A 498 10.06 8.01 -6.67
C CYS A 498 10.91 7.07 -7.54
N ARG A 499 10.64 7.04 -8.84
CA ARG A 499 11.38 6.26 -9.84
C ARG A 499 12.87 6.62 -9.86
N ARG A 500 13.21 7.91 -9.80
CA ARG A 500 14.60 8.40 -9.66
C ARG A 500 15.27 7.94 -8.36
N ARG A 501 14.51 7.79 -7.26
CA ARG A 501 15.03 7.29 -5.98
C ARG A 501 15.30 5.79 -5.97
N ILE A 502 14.48 4.99 -6.66
CA ILE A 502 14.59 3.52 -6.64
C ILE A 502 15.52 2.96 -7.71
N ARG A 503 15.76 3.69 -8.80
CA ARG A 503 16.68 3.22 -9.83
C ARG A 503 18.13 3.21 -9.34
N ARG A 504 18.92 2.29 -9.89
CA ARG A 504 20.37 2.31 -9.73
C ARG A 504 20.93 3.62 -10.34
N PRO A 505 21.68 4.43 -9.60
CA PRO A 505 22.34 5.61 -10.16
C PRO A 505 23.35 5.21 -11.24
N HIS A 506 23.36 5.94 -12.34
CA HIS A 506 24.29 5.73 -13.44
C HIS A 506 24.57 7.05 -14.16
N LYS A 507 25.82 7.29 -14.55
CA LYS A 507 26.27 8.56 -15.19
C LYS A 507 25.48 8.89 -16.46
N ASP A 508 25.11 7.85 -17.21
CA ASP A 508 24.32 7.99 -18.42
C ASP A 508 22.90 8.57 -18.20
N ASN A 509 22.37 8.46 -16.97
CA ASN A 509 21.12 9.13 -16.58
C ASN A 509 21.28 10.64 -16.30
N GLU A 510 22.51 11.16 -16.35
CA GLU A 510 22.84 12.57 -16.21
C GLU A 510 23.31 13.15 -17.56
N ASP A 511 24.11 12.39 -18.31
CA ASP A 511 24.68 12.82 -19.59
C ASP A 511 23.65 12.87 -20.74
N LEU A 512 22.68 11.93 -20.74
CA LEU A 512 21.63 11.79 -21.75
C LEU A 512 22.20 11.86 -23.18
N GLY A 513 23.14 10.96 -23.47
CA GLY A 513 23.80 10.92 -24.77
C GLY A 513 22.82 10.60 -25.90
N VAL A 514 23.03 11.23 -27.07
CA VAL A 514 22.30 10.90 -28.31
C VAL A 514 22.76 9.54 -28.79
N ILE A 515 21.81 8.63 -28.96
CA ILE A 515 22.05 7.26 -29.44
C ILE A 515 21.70 7.24 -30.91
N PHE A 516 22.61 6.78 -31.76
CA PHE A 516 22.26 6.34 -33.11
C PHE A 516 22.12 4.82 -33.14
N ASN A 517 21.05 4.32 -33.71
CA ASN A 517 20.78 2.89 -33.89
C ASN A 517 20.32 2.66 -35.33
N ASP A 518 20.80 1.57 -35.95
CA ASP A 518 20.61 1.27 -37.37
C ASP A 518 19.35 0.42 -37.67
N TYR A 519 18.43 0.21 -36.72
CA TYR A 519 17.25 -0.64 -36.92
C TYR A 519 16.07 0.10 -37.56
N ILE A 520 15.29 0.83 -36.74
CA ILE A 520 13.95 1.33 -37.09
C ILE A 520 14.00 2.28 -38.30
N ASN A 521 13.32 1.92 -39.37
CA ASN A 521 13.30 2.66 -40.64
C ASN A 521 14.71 2.96 -41.19
N CYS A 522 15.69 2.09 -40.90
CA CYS A 522 17.08 2.22 -41.35
C CYS A 522 17.54 0.95 -42.08
N LEU A 523 18.31 0.07 -41.43
CA LEU A 523 18.82 -1.18 -42.00
C LEU A 523 17.96 -2.41 -41.69
N MET A 524 17.08 -2.35 -40.69
CA MET A 524 16.05 -3.39 -40.43
C MET A 524 16.60 -4.82 -40.33
N GLY A 525 17.74 -5.02 -39.66
CA GLY A 525 18.35 -6.34 -39.47
C GLY A 525 19.35 -6.75 -40.54
N ASP A 526 19.76 -5.83 -41.42
CA ASP A 526 20.73 -6.07 -42.49
C ASP A 526 22.04 -5.26 -42.39
N PRO A 527 22.76 -5.29 -41.23
CA PRO A 527 24.06 -4.63 -41.12
C PRO A 527 25.13 -5.35 -41.94
N THR A 528 25.77 -4.64 -42.87
CA THR A 528 27.06 -5.01 -43.48
C THR A 528 28.09 -3.92 -43.18
N LYS A 529 29.38 -4.24 -43.27
CA LYS A 529 30.45 -3.25 -43.06
C LYS A 529 30.22 -1.96 -43.86
N GLU A 530 29.89 -2.07 -45.14
CA GLU A 530 29.71 -0.93 -46.03
C GLU A 530 28.52 -0.05 -45.62
N LYS A 531 27.39 -0.68 -45.26
CA LYS A 531 26.17 0.02 -44.83
C LYS A 531 26.38 0.74 -43.51
N ILE A 532 27.04 0.12 -42.54
CA ILE A 532 27.37 0.75 -41.27
C ILE A 532 28.31 1.93 -41.49
N MET A 533 29.37 1.75 -42.27
CA MET A 533 30.34 2.83 -42.56
C MET A 533 29.68 4.06 -43.19
N ALA A 534 28.65 3.88 -44.03
CA ALA A 534 27.91 4.98 -44.63
C ALA A 534 27.12 5.84 -43.61
N LEU A 535 26.74 5.25 -42.47
CA LEU A 535 25.95 5.91 -41.43
C LEU A 535 26.81 6.61 -40.37
N VAL A 536 28.07 6.19 -40.18
CA VAL A 536 28.95 6.70 -39.11
C VAL A 536 29.17 8.20 -39.22
N ASP A 537 29.63 8.69 -40.38
CA ASP A 537 29.94 10.12 -40.55
C ASP A 537 28.69 11.03 -40.41
N PRO A 538 27.53 10.70 -41.01
CA PRO A 538 26.29 11.40 -40.74
C PRO A 538 25.89 11.39 -39.26
N ALA A 539 26.02 10.26 -38.56
CA ALA A 539 25.69 10.15 -37.13
C ALA A 539 26.59 11.07 -36.27
N VAL A 540 27.89 11.13 -36.58
CA VAL A 540 28.83 12.07 -35.94
C VAL A 540 28.42 13.51 -36.21
N LYS A 541 28.06 13.86 -37.46
CA LYS A 541 27.62 15.22 -37.83
C LYS A 541 26.37 15.64 -37.03
N LEU A 542 25.44 14.70 -36.83
CA LEU A 542 24.24 14.91 -36.03
C LEU A 542 24.51 14.88 -34.51
N GLY A 543 25.75 14.58 -34.12
CA GLY A 543 26.21 14.70 -32.76
C GLY A 543 25.86 13.52 -31.87
N ALA A 544 25.67 12.34 -32.46
CA ALA A 544 25.57 11.08 -31.73
C ALA A 544 26.80 10.86 -30.82
N GLN A 545 26.58 10.16 -29.72
CA GLN A 545 27.63 9.73 -28.78
C GLN A 545 27.75 8.20 -28.75
N PHE A 546 26.66 7.50 -29.03
CA PHE A 546 26.62 6.05 -29.17
C PHE A 546 26.25 5.68 -30.61
N PHE A 547 26.86 4.60 -31.11
CA PHE A 547 26.48 3.99 -32.38
C PHE A 547 26.18 2.51 -32.13
N VAL A 548 24.92 2.14 -32.25
CA VAL A 548 24.41 0.80 -31.95
C VAL A 548 24.17 0.06 -33.25
N ILE A 549 24.89 -1.04 -33.44
CA ILE A 549 24.59 -2.01 -34.50
C ILE A 549 23.53 -2.97 -33.93
N ASP A 550 22.34 -2.89 -34.48
CA ASP A 550 21.18 -3.66 -34.05
C ASP A 550 21.21 -5.10 -34.62
N CYS A 551 20.10 -5.83 -34.56
CA CYS A 551 20.02 -7.24 -34.92
C CYS A 551 20.64 -7.61 -36.29
N GLY A 552 21.07 -8.86 -36.42
CA GLY A 552 21.62 -9.42 -37.66
C GLY A 552 23.15 -9.41 -37.78
N TRP A 553 23.89 -8.69 -36.92
CA TRP A 553 25.36 -8.64 -36.97
C TRP A 553 26.06 -10.00 -36.75
N TYR A 554 25.39 -10.93 -36.08
CA TYR A 554 25.88 -12.29 -35.80
C TYR A 554 25.49 -13.31 -36.88
N ALA A 555 24.53 -12.99 -37.75
CA ALA A 555 23.91 -13.96 -38.64
C ALA A 555 24.54 -13.95 -40.04
N ASP A 556 24.79 -15.13 -40.59
CA ASP A 556 25.41 -15.30 -41.91
C ASP A 556 24.44 -15.11 -43.10
N ASP A 557 23.14 -15.07 -42.83
CA ASP A 557 22.10 -14.83 -43.83
C ASP A 557 20.95 -13.97 -43.25
N SER A 558 19.85 -13.85 -44.01
CA SER A 558 18.66 -13.10 -43.61
C SER A 558 17.76 -13.85 -42.62
N GLY A 559 17.97 -15.15 -42.41
CA GLY A 559 17.27 -15.98 -41.44
C GLY A 559 17.83 -15.83 -40.02
N TRP A 560 18.18 -14.61 -39.60
CA TRP A 560 18.80 -14.36 -38.29
C TRP A 560 17.86 -14.69 -37.12
N TRP A 561 16.55 -14.67 -37.35
CA TRP A 561 15.52 -14.72 -36.30
C TRP A 561 15.63 -15.94 -35.39
N ASP A 562 15.77 -17.14 -35.96
CA ASP A 562 15.78 -18.42 -35.26
C ASP A 562 17.19 -19.03 -35.11
N ASP A 563 18.24 -18.22 -35.37
CA ASP A 563 19.66 -18.57 -35.19
C ASP A 563 20.33 -17.82 -34.02
N VAL A 564 19.60 -16.95 -33.32
CA VAL A 564 20.08 -16.18 -32.16
C VAL A 564 20.69 -17.07 -31.07
N GLY A 565 21.76 -16.58 -30.43
CA GLY A 565 22.28 -17.20 -29.20
C GLY A 565 23.79 -17.30 -29.15
N VAL A 566 24.48 -17.53 -30.27
CA VAL A 566 25.95 -17.66 -30.31
C VAL A 566 26.63 -16.35 -29.91
N TRP A 567 26.14 -15.23 -30.46
CA TRP A 567 26.66 -13.86 -30.22
C TRP A 567 28.12 -13.69 -30.64
N GLU A 568 28.50 -14.29 -31.78
CA GLU A 568 29.76 -14.08 -32.47
C GLU A 568 29.50 -13.36 -33.80
N PRO A 569 30.41 -12.49 -34.29
CA PRO A 569 30.16 -11.75 -35.52
C PRO A 569 30.09 -12.63 -36.76
N SER A 570 29.19 -12.29 -37.70
CA SER A 570 29.14 -12.96 -39.00
C SER A 570 30.42 -12.71 -39.80
N THR A 571 31.06 -13.80 -40.22
CA THR A 571 32.24 -13.72 -41.09
C THR A 571 31.89 -13.31 -42.53
N LYS A 572 30.62 -13.46 -42.93
CA LYS A 572 30.13 -13.01 -44.25
C LYS A 572 29.84 -11.52 -44.28
N ARG A 573 29.19 -10.98 -43.24
CA ARG A 573 28.87 -9.54 -43.14
C ARG A 573 30.10 -8.70 -42.77
N PHE A 574 31.05 -9.31 -42.04
CA PHE A 574 32.29 -8.69 -41.59
C PHE A 574 33.52 -9.55 -41.94
N PRO A 575 33.89 -9.68 -43.23
CA PRO A 575 34.98 -10.57 -43.67
C PRO A 575 36.37 -10.19 -43.16
N LYS A 576 36.54 -8.99 -42.60
CA LYS A 576 37.78 -8.53 -41.95
C LYS A 576 37.64 -8.43 -40.42
N GLY A 577 36.65 -9.12 -39.85
CA GLY A 577 36.28 -9.00 -38.44
C GLY A 577 35.46 -7.74 -38.15
N LEU A 578 34.64 -7.83 -37.09
CA LEU A 578 33.83 -6.72 -36.58
C LEU A 578 34.70 -5.68 -35.87
N GLU A 579 35.83 -6.09 -35.30
CA GLU A 579 36.79 -5.27 -34.56
C GLU A 579 37.21 -4.04 -35.36
N SER A 580 37.56 -4.23 -36.64
CA SER A 580 37.97 -3.13 -37.52
C SER A 580 36.90 -2.05 -37.72
N LEU A 581 35.63 -2.45 -37.67
CA LEU A 581 34.49 -1.54 -37.79
C LEU A 581 34.25 -0.81 -36.47
N LEU A 582 34.32 -1.52 -35.34
CA LEU A 582 34.17 -0.91 -34.02
C LEU A 582 35.33 0.05 -33.70
N ASP A 583 36.57 -0.28 -34.12
CA ASP A 583 37.71 0.64 -34.07
C ASP A 583 37.45 1.91 -34.87
N HIS A 584 36.84 1.80 -36.05
CA HIS A 584 36.48 2.97 -36.84
C HIS A 584 35.45 3.85 -36.12
N ILE A 585 34.41 3.24 -35.55
CA ILE A 585 33.38 3.93 -34.75
C ILE A 585 34.05 4.67 -33.56
N ARG A 586 34.94 4.00 -32.82
CA ARG A 586 35.69 4.60 -31.71
C ARG A 586 36.60 5.75 -32.15
N ASN A 587 37.33 5.57 -33.25
CA ASN A 587 38.23 6.61 -33.80
C ASN A 587 37.47 7.87 -34.27
N LYS A 588 36.17 7.74 -34.53
CA LYS A 588 35.26 8.85 -34.83
C LYS A 588 34.67 9.52 -33.57
N GLY A 589 35.05 9.06 -32.38
CA GLY A 589 34.61 9.59 -31.09
C GLY A 589 33.28 9.03 -30.59
N LEU A 590 32.79 7.94 -31.18
CA LEU A 590 31.55 7.28 -30.78
C LEU A 590 31.82 6.06 -29.89
N THR A 591 30.93 5.80 -28.95
CA THR A 591 30.94 4.54 -28.19
C THR A 591 30.19 3.46 -28.98
N PRO A 592 30.84 2.35 -29.36
CA PRO A 592 30.18 1.28 -30.07
C PRO A 592 29.20 0.53 -29.15
N GLY A 593 28.02 0.23 -29.68
CA GLY A 593 27.00 -0.56 -29.04
C GLY A 593 26.54 -1.73 -29.90
N LEU A 594 26.04 -2.79 -29.25
CA LEU A 594 25.47 -3.95 -29.92
C LEU A 594 24.10 -4.31 -29.36
N TRP A 595 23.21 -4.75 -30.24
CA TRP A 595 21.98 -5.43 -29.85
C TRP A 595 22.26 -6.90 -29.54
N ILE A 596 21.70 -7.40 -28.44
CA ILE A 596 21.62 -8.83 -28.13
C ILE A 596 20.30 -9.16 -27.46
N GLU A 597 19.92 -10.44 -27.49
CA GLU A 597 18.71 -10.94 -26.83
C GLU A 597 19.10 -12.02 -25.80
N PRO A 598 19.56 -11.61 -24.60
CA PRO A 598 20.32 -12.49 -23.70
C PRO A 598 19.46 -13.58 -23.02
N GLU A 599 18.14 -13.48 -23.10
CA GLU A 599 17.19 -14.40 -22.47
C GLU A 599 16.74 -15.54 -23.40
N VAL A 600 17.10 -15.51 -24.69
CA VAL A 600 16.59 -16.48 -25.68
C VAL A 600 17.68 -17.16 -26.49
N VAL A 601 17.34 -18.32 -27.06
CA VAL A 601 18.16 -19.04 -28.05
C VAL A 601 17.25 -19.50 -29.18
N GLY A 602 17.67 -19.30 -30.42
CA GLY A 602 16.94 -19.73 -31.61
C GLY A 602 16.93 -21.25 -31.74
N VAL A 603 15.85 -21.82 -32.29
CA VAL A 603 15.74 -23.29 -32.42
C VAL A 603 16.76 -23.90 -33.37
N ARG A 604 17.35 -23.12 -34.28
CA ARG A 604 18.44 -23.56 -35.18
C ARG A 604 19.83 -23.31 -34.61
N SER A 605 19.93 -22.56 -33.51
CA SER A 605 21.21 -22.20 -32.92
C SER A 605 21.86 -23.43 -32.28
N VAL A 606 23.15 -23.63 -32.55
CA VAL A 606 23.96 -24.71 -31.93
C VAL A 606 23.97 -24.64 -30.40
N VAL A 607 23.71 -23.46 -29.83
CA VAL A 607 23.62 -23.26 -28.38
C VAL A 607 22.48 -24.08 -27.75
N ALA A 608 21.42 -24.37 -28.51
CA ALA A 608 20.30 -25.18 -28.05
C ALA A 608 20.73 -26.61 -27.65
N ASP A 609 21.77 -27.15 -28.30
CA ASP A 609 22.31 -28.47 -28.03
C ASP A 609 23.51 -28.44 -27.06
N MET A 610 24.16 -27.29 -26.90
CA MET A 610 25.29 -27.12 -25.97
C MET A 610 24.86 -26.99 -24.51
N LEU A 611 23.70 -26.37 -24.26
CA LEU A 611 23.20 -26.15 -22.90
C LEU A 611 22.37 -27.33 -22.38
N PRO A 612 22.45 -27.65 -21.07
CA PRO A 612 21.60 -28.67 -20.45
C PRO A 612 20.11 -28.44 -20.72
N ALA A 613 19.32 -29.52 -20.76
CA ALA A 613 17.89 -29.41 -21.06
C ALA A 613 17.14 -28.50 -20.07
N ASP A 614 17.48 -28.56 -18.78
CA ASP A 614 16.92 -27.78 -17.68
C ASP A 614 17.45 -26.34 -17.59
N ALA A 615 18.35 -25.94 -18.49
CA ALA A 615 18.74 -24.54 -18.68
C ALA A 615 17.70 -23.72 -19.47
N PHE A 616 16.64 -24.38 -19.96
CA PHE A 616 15.55 -23.77 -20.73
C PHE A 616 14.24 -23.86 -19.98
N PHE A 617 13.32 -22.95 -20.26
CA PHE A 617 11.95 -23.09 -19.80
C PHE A 617 11.31 -24.33 -20.43
N GLN A 618 10.64 -25.11 -19.59
CA GLN A 618 9.91 -26.31 -19.95
C GLN A 618 8.48 -26.31 -19.41
N GLU A 619 7.64 -27.09 -20.09
CA GLU A 619 6.32 -27.55 -19.66
C GLU A 619 6.29 -29.09 -19.82
N ASN A 620 6.03 -29.80 -18.72
CA ASN A 620 5.96 -31.26 -18.64
C ASN A 620 7.18 -31.96 -19.29
N GLY A 621 8.39 -31.44 -19.03
CA GLY A 621 9.64 -31.99 -19.56
C GLY A 621 9.94 -31.63 -21.02
N ARG A 622 9.13 -30.77 -21.66
CA ARG A 622 9.34 -30.29 -23.03
C ARG A 622 9.74 -28.83 -23.02
N ARG A 623 10.80 -28.48 -23.76
CA ARG A 623 11.22 -27.07 -23.93
C ARG A 623 10.09 -26.25 -24.57
N ILE A 624 9.84 -25.06 -24.04
CA ILE A 624 8.87 -24.12 -24.60
C ILE A 624 9.49 -23.43 -25.81
N VAL A 625 8.80 -23.48 -26.95
CA VAL A 625 9.18 -22.76 -28.17
C VAL A 625 8.14 -21.70 -28.44
N GLU A 626 8.56 -20.44 -28.54
CA GLU A 626 7.71 -19.33 -28.97
C GLU A 626 8.37 -18.65 -30.17
N LYS A 627 7.61 -18.45 -31.25
CA LYS A 627 8.10 -17.87 -32.51
C LYS A 627 9.49 -18.39 -32.94
N GLY A 628 9.75 -19.70 -32.84
CA GLY A 628 11.03 -20.30 -33.25
C GLY A 628 12.22 -20.02 -32.31
N ARG A 629 11.96 -19.73 -31.03
CA ARG A 629 13.00 -19.52 -30.00
C ARG A 629 12.65 -20.23 -28.70
N TYR A 630 13.67 -20.68 -27.99
CA TYR A 630 13.62 -21.17 -26.63
C TYR A 630 13.94 -20.06 -25.63
N GLN A 631 13.26 -20.05 -24.48
CA GLN A 631 13.56 -19.19 -23.34
C GLN A 631 14.61 -19.85 -22.43
N LEU A 632 15.66 -19.12 -22.07
CA LEU A 632 16.68 -19.55 -21.10
C LEU A 632 16.22 -19.31 -19.67
N ASP A 633 16.73 -20.12 -18.73
CA ASP A 633 16.49 -19.96 -17.30
C ASP A 633 17.72 -19.41 -16.56
N TYR A 634 17.68 -18.14 -16.16
CA TYR A 634 18.75 -17.49 -15.40
C TYR A 634 18.93 -18.03 -13.99
N ARG A 635 18.05 -18.90 -13.49
CA ARG A 635 18.28 -19.66 -12.26
C ARG A 635 19.38 -20.72 -12.47
N HIS A 636 19.62 -21.16 -13.70
CA HIS A 636 20.56 -22.21 -14.01
C HIS A 636 22.01 -21.67 -14.17
N PRO A 637 23.01 -22.21 -13.43
CA PRO A 637 24.38 -21.70 -13.45
C PRO A 637 25.05 -21.69 -14.83
N ALA A 638 24.76 -22.67 -15.70
CA ALA A 638 25.34 -22.73 -17.05
C ALA A 638 24.90 -21.55 -17.93
N VAL A 639 23.68 -21.03 -17.75
CA VAL A 639 23.19 -19.84 -18.47
C VAL A 639 24.00 -18.62 -18.03
N ILE A 640 24.13 -18.41 -16.72
CA ILE A 640 24.90 -17.30 -16.15
C ILE A 640 26.37 -17.37 -16.61
N GLN A 641 27.02 -18.53 -16.52
CA GLN A 641 28.43 -18.70 -16.90
C GLN A 641 28.66 -18.40 -18.38
N ARG A 642 27.79 -18.94 -19.24
CA ARG A 642 27.85 -18.67 -20.68
C ARG A 642 27.66 -17.19 -20.96
N MET A 643 26.63 -16.57 -20.38
CA MET A 643 26.34 -15.17 -20.69
C MET A 643 27.37 -14.21 -20.11
N ASN A 644 27.98 -14.53 -18.98
CA ASN A 644 29.17 -13.81 -18.53
C ASN A 644 30.29 -13.88 -19.57
N LYS A 645 30.61 -15.07 -20.09
CA LYS A 645 31.68 -15.20 -21.11
C LYS A 645 31.38 -14.40 -22.37
N VAL A 646 30.12 -14.39 -22.84
CA VAL A 646 29.71 -13.60 -24.01
C VAL A 646 29.88 -12.11 -23.73
N ILE A 647 29.33 -11.60 -22.62
CA ILE A 647 29.44 -10.18 -22.26
C ILE A 647 30.90 -9.79 -22.05
N ASP A 648 31.69 -10.61 -21.38
CA ASP A 648 33.12 -10.37 -21.15
C ASP A 648 33.88 -10.24 -22.46
N ASN A 649 33.63 -11.12 -23.42
CA ASN A 649 34.24 -11.05 -24.74
C ASN A 649 33.84 -9.75 -25.47
N LEU A 650 32.55 -9.41 -25.49
CA LEU A 650 32.06 -8.20 -26.16
C LEU A 650 32.56 -6.91 -25.50
N VAL A 651 32.69 -6.87 -24.18
CA VAL A 651 33.15 -5.68 -23.46
C VAL A 651 34.68 -5.57 -23.46
N LEU A 652 35.41 -6.67 -23.21
CA LEU A 652 36.86 -6.63 -23.04
C LEU A 652 37.61 -6.66 -24.38
N GLU A 653 37.18 -7.52 -25.32
CA GLU A 653 37.87 -7.67 -26.61
C GLU A 653 37.32 -6.69 -27.64
N TYR A 654 35.99 -6.63 -27.79
CA TYR A 654 35.36 -5.73 -28.78
C TYR A 654 35.18 -4.29 -28.28
N GLN A 655 35.42 -4.03 -26.99
CA GLN A 655 35.28 -2.71 -26.35
C GLN A 655 33.90 -2.09 -26.59
N VAL A 656 32.86 -2.91 -26.49
CA VAL A 656 31.46 -2.47 -26.54
C VAL A 656 31.09 -1.78 -25.23
N GLY A 657 30.63 -0.53 -25.33
CA GLY A 657 30.25 0.29 -24.16
C GLY A 657 28.74 0.47 -24.01
N TYR A 658 27.94 -0.08 -24.91
CA TYR A 658 26.50 0.01 -24.89
C TYR A 658 25.87 -1.33 -25.34
N PHE A 659 24.87 -1.82 -24.62
CA PHE A 659 24.03 -2.92 -25.07
C PHE A 659 22.57 -2.52 -25.15
N LYS A 660 21.90 -2.92 -26.23
CA LYS A 660 20.45 -3.01 -26.29
C LYS A 660 20.06 -4.45 -25.98
N PHE A 661 19.57 -4.69 -24.77
CA PHE A 661 19.06 -5.99 -24.34
C PHE A 661 17.59 -6.08 -24.70
N ASP A 662 17.32 -6.85 -25.75
CA ASP A 662 15.97 -7.05 -26.25
C ASP A 662 15.33 -8.32 -25.69
N TYR A 663 14.04 -8.47 -25.95
CA TYR A 663 13.24 -9.61 -25.55
C TYR A 663 11.97 -9.71 -26.42
N ASN A 664 11.91 -10.67 -27.35
CA ASN A 664 10.93 -10.68 -28.44
C ASN A 664 10.01 -11.92 -28.50
N ILE A 665 9.89 -12.65 -27.40
CA ILE A 665 8.95 -13.77 -27.26
C ILE A 665 8.07 -13.59 -26.03
N GLU A 666 6.89 -14.22 -26.01
CA GLU A 666 6.02 -14.21 -24.83
C GLU A 666 5.83 -15.62 -24.29
N VAL A 667 6.32 -15.87 -23.07
CA VAL A 667 6.04 -17.13 -22.37
C VAL A 667 5.00 -16.87 -21.28
N VAL A 668 3.76 -17.28 -21.54
CA VAL A 668 2.58 -16.92 -20.72
C VAL A 668 2.48 -17.71 -19.42
N GLN A 669 2.91 -18.97 -19.42
CA GLN A 669 2.77 -19.89 -18.30
C GLN A 669 3.96 -19.81 -17.34
N GLY A 670 5.17 -19.57 -17.87
CA GLY A 670 6.42 -19.71 -17.13
C GLY A 670 7.04 -21.10 -17.33
N THR A 671 7.66 -21.67 -16.29
CA THR A 671 8.29 -23.00 -16.38
C THR A 671 8.14 -23.83 -15.12
N ASP A 672 7.83 -25.11 -15.29
CA ASP A 672 7.71 -26.08 -14.19
C ASP A 672 9.04 -26.74 -13.79
N ILE A 673 10.12 -26.52 -14.54
CA ILE A 673 11.43 -27.08 -14.20
C ILE A 673 11.99 -26.40 -12.95
N ASN A 674 12.45 -27.20 -11.99
CA ASN A 674 13.03 -26.72 -10.73
C ASN A 674 12.17 -25.65 -10.03
N ALA A 675 10.84 -25.73 -10.18
CA ALA A 675 9.87 -24.78 -9.64
C ALA A 675 8.67 -25.53 -9.07
N PHE A 676 7.97 -24.95 -8.10
CA PHE A 676 6.74 -25.55 -7.59
C PHE A 676 5.56 -25.33 -8.55
N SER A 677 5.55 -24.22 -9.29
CA SER A 677 4.58 -23.95 -10.34
C SER A 677 5.21 -23.13 -11.48
N PRO A 678 4.62 -23.15 -12.69
CA PRO A 678 5.14 -22.43 -13.85
C PRO A 678 5.47 -20.95 -13.60
N ALA A 679 4.54 -20.19 -13.05
CA ALA A 679 4.76 -18.76 -12.80
C ALA A 679 5.71 -18.50 -11.60
N ASP A 680 5.89 -19.46 -10.69
CA ASP A 680 6.93 -19.39 -9.64
C ASP A 680 8.32 -19.54 -10.25
N GLY A 681 8.47 -20.46 -11.21
CA GLY A 681 9.69 -20.61 -12.00
C GLY A 681 10.03 -19.35 -12.79
N GLN A 682 9.02 -18.73 -13.41
CA GLN A 682 9.18 -17.45 -14.09
C GLN A 682 9.61 -16.34 -13.12
N LEU A 683 8.91 -16.12 -12.01
CA LEU A 683 9.29 -15.09 -11.04
C LEU A 683 10.72 -15.31 -10.50
N GLY A 684 11.12 -16.57 -10.30
CA GLY A 684 12.48 -16.93 -9.93
C GLY A 684 13.52 -16.58 -11.01
N HIS A 685 13.25 -16.89 -12.28
CA HIS A 685 14.06 -16.48 -13.43
C HIS A 685 14.24 -14.96 -13.46
N ASN A 686 13.14 -14.21 -13.35
CA ASN A 686 13.14 -12.75 -13.42
C ASN A 686 14.06 -12.14 -12.36
N ARG A 687 13.95 -12.61 -11.10
CA ARG A 687 14.83 -12.18 -10.00
C ARG A 687 16.30 -12.54 -10.25
N ALA A 688 16.56 -13.72 -10.81
CA ALA A 688 17.91 -14.15 -11.16
C ALA A 688 18.51 -13.30 -12.29
N TYR A 689 17.72 -12.95 -13.30
CA TYR A 689 18.09 -12.05 -14.38
C TYR A 689 18.43 -10.64 -13.87
N HIS A 690 17.57 -10.03 -13.04
CA HIS A 690 17.86 -8.71 -12.44
C HIS A 690 19.16 -8.73 -11.63
N LYS A 691 19.38 -9.79 -10.85
CA LYS A 691 20.63 -9.96 -10.10
C LYS A 691 21.84 -10.09 -11.01
N TRP A 692 21.70 -10.78 -12.15
CA TRP A 692 22.77 -10.89 -13.13
C TRP A 692 23.09 -9.54 -13.78
N VAL A 693 22.09 -8.78 -14.23
CA VAL A 693 22.27 -7.42 -14.76
C VAL A 693 22.94 -6.51 -13.73
N GLY A 694 22.51 -6.54 -12.47
CA GLY A 694 23.14 -5.77 -11.39
C GLY A 694 24.63 -6.08 -11.23
N LYS A 695 25.01 -7.38 -11.31
CA LYS A 695 26.42 -7.80 -11.29
C LYS A 695 27.20 -7.34 -12.52
N LEU A 696 26.56 -7.16 -13.68
CA LEU A 696 27.24 -6.59 -14.86
C LEU A 696 27.63 -5.14 -14.59
N TYR A 697 26.72 -4.33 -14.05
CA TYR A 697 27.05 -2.94 -13.68
C TYR A 697 28.09 -2.85 -12.56
N ASP A 698 28.14 -3.81 -11.63
CA ASP A 698 29.19 -3.84 -10.62
C ASP A 698 30.58 -4.14 -11.22
N ARG A 699 30.63 -4.87 -12.34
CA ARG A 699 31.87 -5.22 -13.05
C ARG A 699 32.28 -4.19 -14.09
N PHE A 700 31.30 -3.61 -14.78
CA PHE A 700 31.46 -2.65 -15.87
C PHE A 700 30.61 -1.42 -15.57
N PRO A 701 31.07 -0.52 -14.67
CA PRO A 701 30.26 0.57 -14.15
C PRO A 701 29.92 1.66 -15.18
N ASP A 702 30.67 1.74 -16.29
CA ASP A 702 30.42 2.68 -17.38
C ASP A 702 29.55 2.08 -18.51
N LEU A 703 29.19 0.80 -18.41
CA LEU A 703 28.40 0.10 -19.43
C LEU A 703 26.96 0.61 -19.44
N VAL A 704 26.47 1.07 -20.58
CA VAL A 704 25.06 1.44 -20.73
C VAL A 704 24.26 0.23 -21.20
N ILE A 705 23.23 -0.17 -20.44
CA ILE A 705 22.32 -1.24 -20.84
C ILE A 705 20.90 -0.66 -21.02
N GLU A 706 20.43 -0.66 -22.26
CA GLU A 706 19.05 -0.35 -22.65
C GLU A 706 18.16 -1.59 -22.55
N SER A 707 17.01 -1.42 -21.89
CA SER A 707 15.91 -2.38 -21.85
C SER A 707 15.05 -2.25 -23.10
N CYS A 708 14.83 -3.33 -23.83
CA CYS A 708 13.95 -3.40 -24.97
C CYS A 708 13.15 -4.71 -24.92
N SER A 709 11.90 -4.66 -25.38
CA SER A 709 11.09 -5.85 -25.59
C SER A 709 10.08 -5.54 -26.68
N SER A 710 10.47 -5.75 -27.95
CA SER A 710 9.71 -5.28 -29.12
C SER A 710 9.28 -3.80 -28.94
N GLY A 711 10.25 -2.97 -28.55
CA GLY A 711 10.02 -1.67 -27.94
C GLY A 711 9.67 -1.79 -26.45
N GLY A 712 8.40 -1.54 -26.11
CA GLY A 712 7.95 -1.28 -24.74
C GLY A 712 7.10 -2.37 -24.07
N GLN A 713 7.19 -3.65 -24.47
CA GLN A 713 6.35 -4.73 -23.92
C GLN A 713 6.77 -5.21 -22.52
N ARG A 714 7.93 -4.75 -22.02
CA ARG A 714 8.44 -4.95 -20.66
C ARG A 714 8.87 -3.62 -19.99
N MET A 715 8.04 -2.59 -20.15
CA MET A 715 8.23 -1.26 -19.58
C MET A 715 7.73 -1.24 -18.13
N ASP A 716 8.56 -1.76 -17.23
CA ASP A 716 8.28 -1.87 -15.79
C ASP A 716 9.48 -1.47 -14.94
N TYR A 717 9.21 -1.13 -13.68
CA TYR A 717 10.26 -0.69 -12.75
C TYR A 717 11.01 -1.81 -12.05
N ALA A 718 10.69 -3.08 -12.30
CA ALA A 718 11.61 -4.14 -11.89
C ALA A 718 12.84 -4.15 -12.81
N LEU A 719 12.63 -3.96 -14.11
CA LEU A 719 13.71 -3.80 -15.09
C LEU A 719 14.33 -2.40 -15.07
N LEU A 720 13.52 -1.34 -15.03
CA LEU A 720 14.04 0.04 -15.08
C LEU A 720 14.71 0.51 -13.77
N ALA A 721 14.56 -0.25 -12.68
CA ALA A 721 15.37 -0.04 -11.49
C ALA A 721 16.83 -0.50 -11.68
N VAL A 722 17.11 -1.40 -12.64
CA VAL A 722 18.45 -1.91 -12.92
C VAL A 722 19.00 -1.49 -14.28
N HIS A 723 18.18 -1.34 -15.32
CA HIS A 723 18.60 -0.86 -16.64
C HIS A 723 18.66 0.66 -16.71
N SER A 724 19.56 1.19 -17.55
CA SER A 724 19.80 2.64 -17.64
C SER A 724 18.66 3.35 -18.35
N LEU A 725 18.06 2.74 -19.37
CA LEU A 725 17.01 3.34 -20.20
C LEU A 725 16.10 2.28 -20.83
N GLN A 726 14.99 2.71 -21.41
CA GLN A 726 13.95 1.90 -22.05
C GLN A 726 13.71 2.36 -23.48
N SER A 727 13.75 1.43 -24.44
CA SER A 727 13.22 1.65 -25.78
C SER A 727 11.69 1.76 -25.70
N THR A 728 11.11 2.87 -26.16
CA THR A 728 9.69 3.15 -25.89
C THR A 728 8.71 2.40 -26.79
N SER A 729 8.99 2.27 -28.10
CA SER A 729 8.10 1.55 -29.04
C SER A 729 8.77 1.28 -30.39
N ASP A 730 8.41 0.18 -31.06
CA ASP A 730 8.78 -0.10 -32.45
C ASP A 730 7.84 0.54 -33.49
N GLN A 731 6.95 1.45 -33.08
CA GLN A 731 6.06 2.16 -34.00
C GLN A 731 6.87 2.95 -35.05
N GLN A 732 6.57 2.75 -36.33
CA GLN A 732 7.29 3.36 -37.45
C GLN A 732 6.60 4.60 -38.04
N ASP A 733 5.34 4.86 -37.69
CA ASP A 733 4.58 6.04 -38.14
C ASP A 733 4.77 7.22 -37.17
N PRO A 734 5.42 8.34 -37.59
CA PRO A 734 5.69 9.49 -36.71
C PRO A 734 4.43 10.13 -36.13
N VAL A 735 3.32 10.11 -36.88
CA VAL A 735 2.04 10.73 -36.50
C VAL A 735 1.36 9.91 -35.41
N ARG A 736 1.51 8.58 -35.43
CA ARG A 736 1.03 7.69 -34.35
C ARG A 736 1.97 7.71 -33.16
N TYR A 737 3.28 7.80 -33.41
CA TYR A 737 4.29 7.86 -32.36
C TYR A 737 4.12 9.08 -31.44
N ALA A 738 3.57 10.20 -31.93
CA ALA A 738 3.28 11.37 -31.11
C ALA A 738 2.46 11.05 -29.83
N ALA A 739 1.46 10.16 -29.92
CA ALA A 739 0.68 9.75 -28.75
C ALA A 739 1.51 8.91 -27.75
N ILE A 740 2.43 8.09 -28.26
CA ILE A 740 3.37 7.28 -27.46
C ILE A 740 4.38 8.20 -26.76
N ALA A 741 5.03 9.09 -27.51
CA ALA A 741 5.99 10.06 -26.98
C ALA A 741 5.37 10.92 -25.87
N ALA A 742 4.15 11.41 -26.08
CA ALA A 742 3.45 12.22 -25.08
C ALA A 742 2.97 11.42 -23.86
N SER A 743 2.73 10.12 -23.98
CA SER A 743 2.32 9.26 -22.85
C SER A 743 3.49 8.59 -22.14
N ALA A 744 4.67 8.49 -22.75
CA ALA A 744 5.83 7.80 -22.18
C ALA A 744 6.18 8.23 -20.74
N PRO A 745 6.09 9.52 -20.35
CA PRO A 745 6.35 9.93 -18.96
C PRO A 745 5.41 9.33 -17.90
N THR A 746 4.26 8.77 -18.32
CA THR A 746 3.38 8.01 -17.41
C THR A 746 4.02 6.71 -16.94
N ALA A 747 4.89 6.11 -17.76
CA ALA A 747 5.47 4.79 -17.54
C ALA A 747 6.97 4.80 -17.23
N VAL A 748 7.73 5.78 -17.74
CA VAL A 748 9.20 5.86 -17.62
C VAL A 748 9.63 7.29 -17.31
N ALA A 749 10.74 7.48 -16.59
CA ALA A 749 11.28 8.82 -16.35
C ALA A 749 11.80 9.44 -17.66
N PRO A 750 11.68 10.77 -17.88
CA PRO A 750 12.09 11.41 -19.12
C PRO A 750 13.52 11.05 -19.57
N GLU A 751 14.48 11.03 -18.64
CA GLU A 751 15.87 10.69 -18.90
C GLU A 751 16.13 9.20 -19.21
N GLN A 752 15.19 8.31 -18.86
CA GLN A 752 15.25 6.87 -19.19
C GLN A 752 14.43 6.54 -20.45
N SER A 753 13.69 7.49 -21.01
CA SER A 753 12.76 7.26 -22.12
C SER A 753 13.45 7.37 -23.48
N ALA A 754 14.05 6.28 -23.99
CA ALA A 754 14.61 6.26 -25.34
C ALA A 754 13.47 6.31 -26.39
N SER A 755 13.32 7.48 -27.00
CA SER A 755 12.27 7.79 -27.97
C SER A 755 12.87 7.94 -29.35
N TRP A 756 12.29 7.22 -30.32
CA TRP A 756 12.82 7.14 -31.66
C TRP A 756 12.65 8.44 -32.45
N ALA A 757 13.68 8.78 -33.22
CA ALA A 757 13.67 9.79 -34.26
C ALA A 757 14.27 9.17 -35.53
N TYR A 758 13.46 8.92 -36.56
CA TYR A 758 13.89 8.20 -37.77
C TYR A 758 13.59 8.98 -39.06
N PRO A 759 14.22 10.16 -39.27
CA PRO A 759 13.98 10.96 -40.47
C PRO A 759 14.27 10.17 -41.75
N GLN A 760 13.48 10.45 -42.80
CA GLN A 760 13.57 9.77 -44.10
C GLN A 760 13.77 10.77 -45.25
N PRO A 761 14.54 10.40 -46.28
CA PRO A 761 14.82 11.29 -47.42
C PRO A 761 13.58 11.58 -48.28
N ASP A 762 12.63 10.66 -48.35
CA ASP A 762 11.38 10.76 -49.12
C ASP A 762 10.26 11.49 -48.36
N TRP A 763 10.44 11.76 -47.07
CA TRP A 763 9.49 12.53 -46.28
C TRP A 763 9.74 14.04 -46.40
N ASP A 764 8.64 14.79 -46.32
CA ASP A 764 8.73 16.24 -46.26
C ASP A 764 9.38 16.72 -44.94
N ASP A 765 9.77 17.98 -44.96
CA ASP A 765 10.52 18.64 -43.91
C ASP A 765 9.68 18.82 -42.61
N GLU A 766 8.35 18.88 -42.69
CA GLU A 766 7.45 18.93 -41.51
C GLU A 766 7.35 17.57 -40.82
N MET A 767 7.20 16.50 -41.60
CA MET A 767 7.19 15.11 -41.11
C MET A 767 8.53 14.74 -40.48
N ASN A 768 9.64 15.05 -41.14
CA ASN A 768 10.97 14.86 -40.55
C ASN A 768 11.12 15.64 -39.25
N SER A 769 10.61 16.87 -39.16
CA SER A 769 10.63 17.63 -37.91
C SER A 769 9.77 17.00 -36.81
N MET A 770 8.62 16.44 -37.15
CA MET A 770 7.78 15.70 -36.20
C MET A 770 8.53 14.51 -35.62
N THR A 771 9.29 13.75 -36.42
CA THR A 771 10.11 12.63 -35.91
C THR A 771 11.10 13.09 -34.85
N ILE A 772 11.73 14.24 -35.05
CA ILE A 772 12.68 14.78 -34.08
C ILE A 772 11.95 15.18 -32.80
N ILE A 773 10.84 15.92 -32.90
CA ILE A 773 10.07 16.40 -31.73
C ILE A 773 9.53 15.24 -30.89
N ASN A 774 9.17 14.11 -31.50
CA ASN A 774 8.77 12.89 -30.78
C ASN A 774 9.82 12.42 -29.76
N SER A 775 11.09 12.78 -29.96
CA SER A 775 12.21 12.36 -29.10
C SER A 775 12.72 13.42 -28.12
N LEU A 776 12.48 14.72 -28.38
CA LEU A 776 13.17 15.82 -27.69
C LEU A 776 12.85 15.94 -26.19
N LEU A 777 11.65 15.52 -25.74
CA LEU A 777 11.27 15.57 -24.31
C LEU A 777 11.55 14.27 -23.55
N GLY A 778 12.26 13.34 -24.18
CA GLY A 778 12.82 12.16 -23.55
C GLY A 778 14.31 12.05 -23.87
N ARG A 779 14.75 10.85 -24.18
CA ARG A 779 16.11 10.60 -24.67
C ARG A 779 16.10 10.27 -26.15
N VAL A 780 16.97 10.95 -26.90
CA VAL A 780 16.99 10.80 -28.36
C VAL A 780 17.60 9.45 -28.75
N HIS A 781 16.78 8.65 -29.42
CA HIS A 781 17.18 7.41 -30.09
C HIS A 781 17.06 7.62 -31.61
N LEU A 782 18.10 8.20 -32.20
CA LEU A 782 18.18 8.55 -33.62
C LEU A 782 18.36 7.30 -34.48
N SER A 783 17.69 7.27 -35.62
CA SER A 783 17.75 6.22 -36.65
C SER A 783 17.41 6.84 -38.01
N GLY A 784 16.98 6.04 -38.97
CA GLY A 784 16.64 6.46 -40.33
C GLY A 784 17.82 6.37 -41.29
N ARG A 785 17.53 6.52 -42.59
CA ARG A 785 18.55 6.58 -43.65
C ARG A 785 19.19 7.96 -43.74
N ILE A 786 19.84 8.37 -42.64
CA ILE A 786 20.48 9.68 -42.49
C ILE A 786 21.62 9.92 -43.50
N ASP A 787 22.19 8.83 -44.03
CA ASP A 787 23.17 8.83 -45.12
C ASP A 787 22.59 9.29 -46.47
N LEU A 788 21.27 9.20 -46.64
CA LEU A 788 20.57 9.57 -47.87
C LEU A 788 19.85 10.91 -47.80
N LEU A 789 19.86 11.58 -46.65
CA LEU A 789 19.23 12.89 -46.49
C LEU A 789 19.93 13.93 -47.36
N SER A 790 19.14 14.82 -47.97
CA SER A 790 19.70 16.02 -48.59
C SER A 790 20.40 16.89 -47.54
N SER A 791 21.33 17.76 -47.96
CA SER A 791 22.02 18.67 -47.03
C SER A 791 21.03 19.52 -46.21
N GLN A 792 19.94 19.98 -46.82
CA GLN A 792 18.88 20.74 -46.15
C GLN A 792 18.13 19.93 -45.09
N GLN A 793 17.80 18.66 -45.36
CA GLN A 793 17.15 17.77 -44.39
C GLN A 793 18.11 17.41 -43.26
N LEU A 794 19.39 17.17 -43.58
CA LEU A 794 20.41 16.85 -42.58
C LEU A 794 20.65 18.04 -41.63
N ASP A 795 20.69 19.26 -42.16
CA ASP A 795 20.84 20.48 -41.36
C ASP A 795 19.59 20.75 -40.50
N LEU A 796 18.39 20.39 -40.98
CA LEU A 796 17.17 20.40 -40.16
C LEU A 796 17.31 19.48 -38.95
N VAL A 797 17.67 18.21 -39.18
CA VAL A 797 17.85 17.23 -38.09
C VAL A 797 18.94 17.70 -37.12
N ALA A 798 20.06 18.22 -37.64
CA ALA A 798 21.15 18.76 -36.83
C ALA A 798 20.67 19.89 -35.91
N SER A 799 19.84 20.81 -36.40
CA SER A 799 19.28 21.89 -35.57
C SER A 799 18.42 21.37 -34.41
N GLY A 800 17.64 20.31 -34.62
CA GLY A 800 16.89 19.66 -33.55
C GLY A 800 17.79 18.96 -32.53
N MET A 801 18.89 18.35 -32.97
CA MET A 801 19.89 17.75 -32.07
C MET A 801 20.63 18.80 -31.24
N LEU A 802 20.86 20.00 -31.78
CA LEU A 802 21.40 21.12 -31.00
C LEU A 802 20.42 21.53 -29.89
N VAL A 803 19.13 21.68 -30.22
CA VAL A 803 18.08 21.97 -29.23
C VAL A 803 18.04 20.90 -28.13
N TYR A 804 18.15 19.63 -28.50
CA TYR A 804 18.22 18.54 -27.52
C TYR A 804 19.43 18.69 -26.57
N LYS A 805 20.62 18.96 -27.13
CA LYS A 805 21.84 19.13 -26.33
C LYS A 805 21.75 20.29 -25.34
N GLU A 806 21.04 21.36 -25.70
CA GLU A 806 20.78 22.48 -24.80
C GLU A 806 19.83 22.13 -23.66
N LEU A 807 18.72 21.43 -23.96
CA LEU A 807 17.68 21.15 -22.96
C LEU A 807 17.88 19.88 -22.13
N ARG A 808 18.68 18.90 -22.59
CA ARG A 808 18.71 17.55 -21.97
C ARG A 808 19.13 17.56 -20.49
N SER A 809 19.97 18.51 -20.08
CA SER A 809 20.37 18.65 -18.68
C SER A 809 19.18 18.96 -17.77
N ASP A 810 18.21 19.72 -18.26
CA ASP A 810 16.98 20.03 -17.54
C ASP A 810 16.05 18.82 -17.40
N LEU A 811 16.08 17.88 -18.35
CA LEU A 811 15.24 16.67 -18.32
C LEU A 811 15.57 15.75 -17.13
N THR A 812 16.82 15.76 -16.65
CA THR A 812 17.26 14.99 -15.47
C THR A 812 16.45 15.31 -14.20
N SER A 813 15.88 16.52 -14.15
CA SER A 813 15.00 17.00 -13.06
C SER A 813 13.58 17.29 -13.55
N GLY A 814 13.30 17.07 -14.83
CA GLY A 814 12.07 17.45 -15.49
C GLY A 814 10.87 16.67 -14.96
N LEU A 815 9.75 17.37 -14.73
CA LEU A 815 8.48 16.79 -14.29
C LEU A 815 7.39 16.98 -15.36
N PRO A 816 6.68 15.91 -15.77
CA PRO A 816 5.72 15.99 -16.85
C PRO A 816 4.42 16.69 -16.45
N PHE A 817 3.79 17.34 -17.43
CA PHE A 817 2.43 17.87 -17.34
C PHE A 817 1.73 17.80 -18.70
N TRP A 818 0.39 17.74 -18.70
CA TRP A 818 -0.39 17.53 -19.92
C TRP A 818 -1.49 18.58 -20.05
N PRO A 819 -1.26 19.68 -20.81
CA PRO A 819 -2.23 20.77 -20.96
C PRO A 819 -3.59 20.34 -21.53
N LEU A 820 -3.64 19.24 -22.30
CA LEU A 820 -4.88 18.69 -22.86
C LEU A 820 -5.40 17.46 -22.10
N GLY A 821 -4.77 17.10 -20.97
CA GLY A 821 -4.91 15.80 -20.33
C GLY A 821 -4.10 14.70 -21.02
N LEU A 822 -4.14 13.49 -20.45
CA LEU A 822 -3.41 12.34 -20.99
C LEU A 822 -3.84 12.06 -22.45
N PRO A 823 -2.87 11.80 -23.35
CA PRO A 823 -3.17 11.67 -24.77
C PRO A 823 -3.95 10.40 -25.06
N LYS A 824 -4.99 10.49 -25.91
CA LYS A 824 -5.66 9.31 -26.48
C LYS A 824 -5.09 8.99 -27.84
N TRP A 825 -5.18 7.72 -28.22
CA TRP A 825 -4.60 7.19 -29.46
C TRP A 825 -5.03 7.94 -30.74
N HIS A 826 -6.26 8.48 -30.75
CA HIS A 826 -6.87 9.13 -31.91
C HIS A 826 -7.08 10.65 -31.76
N ASP A 827 -6.52 11.28 -30.71
CA ASP A 827 -6.66 12.72 -30.56
C ASP A 827 -6.03 13.47 -31.74
N SER A 828 -6.73 14.51 -32.21
CA SER A 828 -6.28 15.36 -33.33
C SER A 828 -5.11 16.26 -32.94
N TRP A 829 -5.05 16.62 -31.66
CA TRP A 829 -3.97 17.38 -31.04
C TRP A 829 -3.46 16.63 -29.82
N VAL A 830 -2.14 16.60 -29.68
CA VAL A 830 -1.45 16.01 -28.54
C VAL A 830 -0.49 17.06 -27.98
N ALA A 831 -0.32 17.10 -26.67
CA ALA A 831 0.64 18.00 -26.03
C ALA A 831 1.30 17.33 -24.82
N LEU A 832 2.60 17.56 -24.68
CA LEU A 832 3.39 17.14 -23.52
C LEU A 832 4.23 18.33 -23.07
N GLY A 833 4.16 18.64 -21.79
CA GLY A 833 5.03 19.61 -21.14
C GLY A 833 6.01 18.94 -20.17
N ILE A 834 7.20 19.51 -20.03
CA ILE A 834 8.17 19.17 -18.99
C ILE A 834 8.52 20.45 -18.23
N THR A 835 8.36 20.44 -16.91
CA THR A 835 8.81 21.53 -16.04
C THR A 835 10.17 21.17 -15.42
N ALA A 836 11.20 21.94 -15.75
CA ALA A 836 12.54 21.78 -15.20
C ALA A 836 12.65 22.41 -13.80
N ALA A 837 13.65 21.98 -13.02
CA ALA A 837 13.88 22.52 -11.67
C ALA A 837 14.18 24.04 -11.64
N ASN A 838 14.79 24.57 -12.72
CA ASN A 838 15.05 25.99 -12.89
C ASN A 838 13.76 26.83 -13.18
N GLY A 839 12.61 26.17 -13.33
CA GLY A 839 11.30 26.78 -13.58
C GLY A 839 10.96 26.97 -15.06
N VAL A 840 11.89 26.68 -15.98
CA VAL A 840 11.62 26.63 -17.43
C VAL A 840 10.66 25.48 -17.70
N ARG A 841 9.66 25.74 -18.54
CA ARG A 841 8.77 24.70 -19.08
C ARG A 841 9.00 24.56 -20.56
N TYR A 842 9.25 23.33 -20.98
CA TYR A 842 9.26 22.92 -22.37
C TYR A 842 7.87 22.38 -22.73
N LEU A 843 7.39 22.70 -23.92
CA LEU A 843 6.08 22.30 -24.40
C LEU A 843 6.17 21.83 -25.85
N ALA A 844 5.99 20.52 -26.03
CA ALA A 844 5.82 19.92 -27.34
C ALA A 844 4.33 19.83 -27.69
N VAL A 845 3.97 20.28 -28.88
CA VAL A 845 2.60 20.26 -29.40
C VAL A 845 2.60 19.60 -30.76
N TRP A 846 1.77 18.57 -30.94
CA TRP A 846 1.58 17.85 -32.18
C TRP A 846 0.18 18.11 -32.73
N ARG A 847 0.09 18.56 -33.97
CA ARG A 847 -1.16 18.62 -34.74
C ARG A 847 -1.16 17.47 -35.73
N ARG A 848 -2.02 16.48 -35.49
CA ARG A 848 -2.20 15.32 -36.38
C ARG A 848 -3.29 15.60 -37.42
N SER A 849 -4.37 16.27 -37.01
CA SER A 849 -5.50 16.64 -37.87
C SER A 849 -6.31 17.81 -37.25
N GLY A 850 -7.51 18.11 -37.80
CA GLY A 850 -8.46 19.05 -37.20
C GLY A 850 -8.14 20.53 -37.41
N SER A 851 -8.64 21.39 -36.52
CA SER A 851 -8.42 22.86 -36.54
C SER A 851 -6.92 23.21 -36.60
N ASN A 852 -6.58 24.34 -37.23
CA ASN A 852 -5.20 24.86 -37.29
C ASN A 852 -4.80 25.67 -36.06
N THR A 853 -5.73 25.94 -35.14
CA THR A 853 -5.50 26.74 -33.94
C THR A 853 -5.97 25.95 -32.72
N LEU A 854 -5.19 26.00 -31.64
CA LEU A 854 -5.46 25.36 -30.37
C LEU A 854 -5.07 26.30 -29.21
N SER A 855 -5.86 26.30 -28.14
CA SER A 855 -5.51 26.93 -26.86
C SER A 855 -5.25 25.87 -25.80
N LEU A 856 -4.09 25.97 -25.16
CA LEU A 856 -3.56 25.02 -24.18
C LEU A 856 -3.58 25.68 -22.79
N PRO A 857 -4.41 25.22 -21.84
CA PRO A 857 -4.43 25.78 -20.50
C PRO A 857 -3.16 25.38 -19.72
N ILE A 858 -2.50 26.35 -19.10
CA ILE A 858 -1.37 26.14 -18.19
C ILE A 858 -1.62 26.94 -16.91
N PRO A 859 -2.54 26.48 -16.04
CA PRO A 859 -3.01 27.26 -14.88
C PRO A 859 -1.88 27.66 -13.91
N THR A 860 -0.82 26.86 -13.83
CA THR A 860 0.35 27.12 -12.96
C THR A 860 1.15 28.36 -13.36
N LEU A 861 0.92 28.89 -14.57
CA LEU A 861 1.53 30.12 -15.08
C LEU A 861 0.57 31.32 -15.08
N LYS A 862 -0.69 31.15 -14.68
CA LYS A 862 -1.68 32.25 -14.66
C LYS A 862 -1.16 33.45 -13.85
N GLY A 863 -1.33 34.65 -14.41
CA GLY A 863 -0.84 35.92 -13.84
C GLY A 863 0.67 36.16 -14.00
N ARG A 864 1.41 35.28 -14.69
CA ARG A 864 2.84 35.46 -14.97
C ARG A 864 3.04 35.96 -16.38
N ASP A 865 3.90 36.97 -16.53
CA ASP A 865 4.40 37.43 -17.83
C ASP A 865 5.51 36.48 -18.29
N VAL A 866 5.22 35.69 -19.31
CA VAL A 866 6.08 34.64 -19.85
C VAL A 866 6.23 34.86 -21.34
N GLU A 867 7.46 34.83 -21.83
CA GLU A 867 7.73 34.80 -23.26
C GLU A 867 7.78 33.35 -23.72
N ALA A 868 6.89 32.99 -24.64
CA ALA A 868 6.90 31.68 -25.26
C ALA A 868 7.78 31.73 -26.52
N LYS A 869 8.97 31.14 -26.44
CA LYS A 869 9.91 31.09 -27.55
C LYS A 869 9.78 29.74 -28.27
N LEU A 870 9.63 29.79 -29.59
CA LEU A 870 9.74 28.60 -30.43
C LEU A 870 11.20 28.12 -30.46
N LEU A 871 11.44 26.87 -30.06
CA LEU A 871 12.77 26.27 -30.09
C LEU A 871 13.01 25.44 -31.35
N TYR A 872 12.01 24.68 -31.79
CA TYR A 872 12.17 23.82 -32.96
C TYR A 872 10.82 23.45 -33.62
N PRO A 873 10.80 23.34 -34.96
CA PRO A 873 11.74 23.91 -35.93
C PRO A 873 11.53 25.43 -36.09
N GLU A 874 12.60 26.22 -36.08
CA GLU A 874 12.52 27.69 -36.22
C GLU A 874 12.07 28.17 -37.60
N ARG A 875 12.38 27.39 -38.64
CA ARG A 875 12.18 27.80 -40.05
C ARG A 875 10.74 27.70 -40.55
N PHE A 876 9.84 27.09 -39.79
CA PHE A 876 8.44 26.93 -40.21
C PHE A 876 7.52 27.90 -39.51
N GLU A 877 6.47 28.31 -40.22
CA GLU A 877 5.45 29.19 -39.68
C GLU A 877 4.77 28.55 -38.45
N ALA A 878 4.77 29.29 -37.35
CA ALA A 878 4.00 29.00 -36.16
C ALA A 878 3.68 30.34 -35.46
N HIS A 879 2.40 30.57 -35.15
CA HIS A 879 2.01 31.74 -34.36
C HIS A 879 1.72 31.28 -32.94
N THR A 880 2.52 31.74 -31.98
CA THR A 880 2.40 31.40 -30.57
C THR A 880 2.10 32.64 -29.75
N HIS A 881 1.13 32.55 -28.84
CA HIS A 881 0.74 33.66 -27.98
C HIS A 881 0.44 33.18 -26.56
N TRP A 882 1.03 33.85 -25.57
CA TRP A 882 0.73 33.63 -24.15
C TRP A 882 -0.22 34.71 -23.64
N ASP A 883 -1.38 34.28 -23.11
CA ASP A 883 -2.34 35.14 -22.43
C ASP A 883 -2.15 34.94 -20.90
N SER A 884 -1.50 35.91 -20.26
CA SER A 884 -1.18 35.86 -18.82
C SER A 884 -2.42 35.86 -17.94
N ASP A 885 -3.48 36.56 -18.34
CA ASP A 885 -4.68 36.74 -17.53
C ASP A 885 -5.51 35.45 -17.49
N LYS A 886 -5.57 34.74 -18.62
CA LYS A 886 -6.23 33.43 -18.71
C LYS A 886 -5.33 32.28 -18.28
N GLY A 887 -4.01 32.45 -18.37
CA GLY A 887 -3.05 31.36 -18.17
C GLY A 887 -3.10 30.34 -19.32
N THR A 888 -3.24 30.83 -20.56
CA THR A 888 -3.43 29.98 -21.75
C THR A 888 -2.37 30.25 -22.80
N PHE A 889 -1.80 29.19 -23.36
CA PHE A 889 -0.89 29.22 -24.50
C PHE A 889 -1.65 28.89 -25.79
N SER A 890 -1.75 29.84 -26.70
CA SER A 890 -2.41 29.64 -28.00
C SER A 890 -1.38 29.40 -29.08
N VAL A 891 -1.63 28.40 -29.92
CA VAL A 891 -0.76 28.04 -31.05
C VAL A 891 -1.57 27.88 -32.32
N ARG A 892 -1.08 28.45 -33.42
CA ARG A 892 -1.59 28.23 -34.77
C ARG A 892 -0.52 27.58 -35.64
N LEU A 893 -0.81 26.37 -36.12
CA LEU A 893 0.05 25.59 -37.00
C LEU A 893 -0.67 25.40 -38.35
N PRO A 894 -0.15 25.96 -39.47
CA PRO A 894 -0.87 25.94 -40.75
C PRO A 894 -0.97 24.54 -41.37
N PHE A 895 0.10 23.74 -41.27
CA PHE A 895 0.16 22.39 -41.82
C PHE A 895 -0.53 21.35 -40.93
N ALA A 896 -1.15 20.34 -41.55
CA ALA A 896 -1.59 19.13 -40.83
C ALA A 896 -0.42 18.15 -40.70
N ALA A 897 -0.44 17.28 -39.70
CA ALA A 897 0.67 16.36 -39.38
C ALA A 897 2.02 17.08 -39.15
N CYS A 898 2.01 18.08 -38.27
CA CYS A 898 3.23 18.82 -37.87
C CYS A 898 3.34 18.93 -36.35
N ALA A 899 4.52 19.33 -35.85
CA ALA A 899 4.75 19.53 -34.43
C ALA A 899 5.66 20.74 -34.16
N ARG A 900 5.57 21.32 -32.97
CA ARG A 900 6.47 22.38 -32.49
C ARG A 900 6.89 22.12 -31.05
N LEU A 901 8.12 22.50 -30.72
CA LEU A 901 8.65 22.57 -29.37
C LEU A 901 8.90 24.04 -28.99
N SER A 902 8.36 24.48 -27.86
CA SER A 902 8.57 25.82 -27.32
C SER A 902 9.07 25.76 -25.88
N ASP A 903 9.72 26.82 -25.39
CA ASP A 903 10.02 27.00 -23.97
C ASP A 903 9.41 28.28 -23.38
N SER A 904 9.40 28.35 -22.06
CA SER A 904 8.97 29.51 -21.29
C SER A 904 10.16 30.17 -20.62
N ARG A 905 10.66 31.27 -21.21
CA ARG A 905 11.69 32.11 -20.59
C ARG A 905 11.04 33.37 -20.00
N ARG A 906 11.56 33.82 -18.85
CA ARG A 906 11.12 35.10 -18.27
C ARG A 906 11.57 36.24 -19.17
N ARG A 907 10.65 37.11 -19.54
CA ARG A 907 10.95 38.40 -20.17
C ARG A 907 11.83 39.21 -19.22
N TRP A 908 13.12 39.37 -19.52
CA TRP A 908 13.95 40.35 -18.82
C TRP A 908 13.53 41.73 -19.30
N ASN A 909 12.58 42.35 -18.60
CA ASN A 909 12.22 43.76 -18.83
C ASN A 909 13.39 44.65 -18.37
N PHE A 910 14.35 44.88 -19.27
CA PHE A 910 15.46 45.83 -19.05
C PHE A 910 14.97 47.28 -18.93
N GLU A 911 13.69 47.56 -19.23
CA GLU A 911 13.12 48.92 -19.18
C GLU A 911 12.53 49.33 -17.81
N ARG A 912 12.48 48.44 -16.80
CA ARG A 912 11.93 48.80 -15.47
C ARG A 912 12.96 49.33 -14.46
N TYR A 913 14.24 49.42 -14.81
CA TYR A 913 15.32 49.91 -13.92
C TYR A 913 15.84 51.34 -14.22
N ILE A 914 15.33 52.04 -15.24
CA ILE A 914 15.70 53.44 -15.56
C ILE A 914 14.55 54.41 -15.26
N GLY A 915 13.79 54.15 -14.20
CA GLY A 915 12.57 54.92 -13.92
C GLY A 915 12.26 55.09 -12.45
N ARG A 916 13.26 55.32 -11.59
CA ARG A 916 13.04 55.71 -10.17
C ARG A 916 14.30 56.24 -9.46
N PHE A 917 14.97 57.24 -10.03
CA PHE A 917 15.82 58.13 -9.23
C PHE A 917 15.64 59.57 -9.69
N HIS A 918 14.59 60.21 -9.18
CA HIS A 918 14.47 61.66 -9.15
C HIS A 918 14.87 62.14 -7.74
N VAL A 919 16.03 62.81 -7.70
CA VAL A 919 16.36 64.01 -6.92
C VAL A 919 15.85 64.06 -5.48
N ALA A 920 16.74 63.73 -4.53
CA ALA A 920 16.84 64.45 -3.27
C ALA A 920 18.30 64.39 -2.77
N SER A 921 18.89 65.57 -2.76
CA SER A 921 20.20 65.99 -2.25
C SER A 921 20.57 65.48 -0.85
N VAL A 922 21.80 64.97 -0.69
CA VAL A 922 22.69 65.33 0.44
C VAL A 922 24.12 65.42 -0.09
N TRP A 923 24.74 66.56 0.24
CA TRP A 923 26.08 67.00 -0.10
C TRP A 923 27.18 66.32 0.75
N HIS A 924 28.44 66.50 0.28
CA HIS A 924 29.72 66.41 1.01
C HIS A 924 30.32 65.01 1.27
N PHE A 925 31.26 64.57 0.42
CA PHE A 925 32.70 64.82 0.62
C PHE A 925 33.50 64.40 -0.62
N GLY A 926 34.40 65.27 -1.06
CA GLY A 926 35.27 65.05 -2.20
C GLY A 926 36.64 64.48 -1.80
N MET A 927 37.15 63.66 -2.73
CA MET A 927 38.47 63.81 -3.37
C MET A 927 39.75 63.34 -2.62
N VAL A 928 40.48 62.43 -3.30
CA VAL A 928 41.96 62.40 -3.57
C VAL A 928 42.77 61.16 -3.10
N ILE A 929 43.09 60.31 -4.12
CA ILE A 929 44.40 59.75 -4.61
C ILE A 929 45.28 58.80 -3.73
N THR A 930 45.81 57.79 -4.45
CA THR A 930 46.98 56.87 -4.28
C THR A 930 46.61 55.50 -3.68
N GLY A 931 46.84 54.33 -4.27
CA GLY A 931 47.66 53.89 -5.39
C GLY A 931 48.85 53.08 -4.86
N TYR A 932 48.83 51.75 -4.89
CA TYR A 932 50.01 50.87 -5.00
C TYR A 932 49.63 49.43 -5.37
N ARG A 933 50.51 48.81 -6.16
CA ARG A 933 50.40 47.58 -6.95
C ARG A 933 51.41 46.54 -6.41
N LEU A 934 51.08 45.25 -6.64
CA LEU A 934 51.98 44.09 -6.90
C LEU A 934 52.73 43.44 -5.70
N PRO A 935 53.32 42.23 -5.85
CA PRO A 935 53.07 41.11 -6.80
C PRO A 935 53.14 39.67 -6.19
N LEU A 936 52.77 38.67 -7.01
CA LEU A 936 53.16 37.24 -6.93
C LEU A 936 54.70 37.05 -6.99
N PRO A 937 55.24 35.83 -6.71
CA PRO A 937 55.65 35.00 -7.86
C PRO A 937 55.59 33.46 -7.71
N PHE A 938 55.52 32.84 -8.90
CA PHE A 938 55.70 31.45 -9.37
C PHE A 938 54.57 30.44 -9.25
#